data_AF-A0A1V0NIZ3-F1
#
_entry.id   AF-A0A1V0NIZ3-F1
#
_cell.length_a   1.000
_cell.length_b   1.000
_cell.length_c   1.000
_cell.angle_alpha   90.00
_cell.angle_beta   90.00
_cell.angle_gamma   90.00
#
_symmetry.space_group_name_H-M   'P 1'
#
loop_
_entity.id
_entity.type
_entity.pdbx_description
1 polymer ?
#
loop_
_entity_poly.entity_id
_entity_poly.type
_entity_poly.pdbx_seq_one_letter_code
_entity_poly.pdbx_strand_id
1 'polypeptide(L)'
;MINYLKNPLFLTWMLTNKCNLRCKFCYLEDYQGKELELDEINQVLDIIQDKEFTHVSLLGGEPTECEYFEHIIIQLEKLRISYSFSTNGQKLFRNEELIRILSKSKYLKEVQISLESPQKLINDAVRGKGTFESAIKSVALLVKENVPTRLAMVVTKENNSTIQQMIDMCATLGCRELRLMPFMPMGTGLLEKERLFMDYEGLVRACSDLKIPDNLIVTTYLKEENTAETLGCGAGTAACVINSDLTLSACPVVSQTQKSIEKLGNDGSSFDYIWGTSSIFNIWRAGKYRKSTSCNLCPLFEECGGVPMTQFFNGQKILFINRILFDDAFITVVEVIFFSVYLKLSFSDFSSIMGLCLLISLFVQIPTGYLSDKFDRKLMLVLGNGAEIVCLITLLFLPSLIKGSLFIPVLIIEIIRTGMLALASGNFEVLIFNMFKREGKTEKDFMEKSASYFSIGAIIAAISGFVSTVLFSYLVILPLILDLSIKIIKLLSAIFMCSEAIHKEMTKIKMKVKSLNHKLLFLLFSLALLFCISRGTFSLYQPVMTSLGIPLYYYGLLIMIVNLSIFVLLRVLKKKVSLFKLSTLLLVSFAVLTFQGVLVIEHFIPGNLFRFLIVAIIFSSMQIIRLFSEGLSSYFINTAIKDRDDKTTIFSLYSTMAQLLLSASFFLMGVVQGGVDNYLMTYLYISAIFVLIIMALGIFGKGKKYV
;
A
#
# COMPACT_ATOMS: atom_id res chain seq x y z
N MET A 1 -9.55 -30.55 -0.02
CA MET A 1 -8.67 -30.71 -1.20
C MET A 1 -9.27 -29.88 -2.32
N ILE A 2 -8.48 -29.01 -2.97
CA ILE A 2 -9.02 -28.16 -4.04
C ILE A 2 -9.00 -28.98 -5.33
N ASN A 3 -10.19 -29.27 -5.88
CA ASN A 3 -10.36 -29.99 -7.14
C ASN A 3 -9.97 -29.06 -8.31
N TYR A 4 -8.72 -29.17 -8.79
CA TYR A 4 -8.29 -28.60 -10.06
C TYR A 4 -7.80 -29.71 -10.98
N LEU A 5 -7.93 -29.49 -12.28
CA LEU A 5 -7.44 -30.43 -13.27
C LEU A 5 -5.93 -30.28 -13.41
N LYS A 6 -5.22 -31.40 -13.40
CA LYS A 6 -3.76 -31.42 -13.62
C LYS A 6 -3.42 -30.72 -14.94
N ASN A 7 -4.16 -31.04 -16.00
CA ASN A 7 -4.11 -30.35 -17.28
C ASN A 7 -5.40 -29.52 -17.45
N PRO A 8 -5.33 -28.19 -17.58
CA PRO A 8 -6.50 -27.38 -17.86
C PRO A 8 -7.08 -27.69 -19.24
N LEU A 9 -8.41 -27.65 -19.36
CA LEU A 9 -9.13 -27.95 -20.61
C LEU A 9 -9.15 -26.72 -21.53
N PHE A 10 -9.29 -25.53 -20.97
CA PHE A 10 -9.49 -24.29 -21.71
C PHE A 10 -8.31 -23.34 -21.55
N LEU A 11 -7.76 -22.89 -22.68
CA LEU A 11 -6.75 -21.83 -22.69
C LEU A 11 -7.35 -20.55 -23.25
N THR A 12 -7.10 -19.44 -22.58
CA THR A 12 -7.15 -18.12 -23.23
C THR A 12 -5.73 -17.66 -23.51
N TRP A 13 -5.42 -17.36 -24.76
CA TRP A 13 -4.09 -16.86 -25.13
C TRP A 13 -4.19 -15.38 -25.51
N MET A 14 -3.60 -14.53 -24.67
CA MET A 14 -3.44 -13.10 -24.96
C MET A 14 -2.25 -12.91 -25.90
N LEU A 15 -2.51 -12.82 -27.20
CA LEU A 15 -1.46 -12.79 -28.23
C LEU A 15 -0.60 -11.52 -28.18
N THR A 16 -1.23 -10.40 -27.85
CA THR A 16 -0.60 -9.09 -27.74
C THR A 16 -1.44 -8.20 -26.82
N ASN A 17 -0.83 -7.19 -26.20
CA ASN A 17 -1.56 -6.10 -25.56
C ASN A 17 -1.93 -4.97 -26.54
N LYS A 18 -1.34 -4.94 -27.74
CA LYS A 18 -1.61 -3.89 -28.73
C LYS A 18 -3.06 -3.95 -29.16
N CYS A 19 -3.67 -2.78 -29.20
CA CYS A 19 -4.99 -2.56 -29.75
C CYS A 19 -4.99 -1.25 -30.52
N ASN A 20 -5.63 -1.26 -31.69
CA ASN A 20 -5.90 -0.08 -32.50
C ASN A 20 -7.06 0.78 -31.95
N LEU A 21 -7.78 0.32 -30.91
CA LEU A 21 -8.89 1.04 -30.27
C LEU A 21 -8.61 1.37 -28.79
N ARG A 22 -9.40 2.28 -28.22
CA ARG A 22 -9.39 2.67 -26.80
C ARG A 22 -10.82 2.70 -26.25
N CYS A 23 -11.45 1.52 -26.22
CA CYS A 23 -12.86 1.41 -25.84
C CYS A 23 -13.09 1.85 -24.39
N LYS A 24 -14.17 2.57 -24.15
CA LYS A 24 -14.52 3.18 -22.85
C LYS A 24 -14.80 2.18 -21.74
N PHE A 25 -15.12 0.93 -22.09
CA PHE A 25 -15.42 -0.16 -21.14
C PHE A 25 -14.29 -1.21 -21.08
N CYS A 26 -13.13 -0.95 -21.69
CA CYS A 26 -12.08 -1.97 -21.84
C CYS A 26 -11.44 -2.35 -20.50
N TYR A 27 -11.29 -3.65 -20.26
CA TYR A 27 -10.66 -4.19 -19.05
C TYR A 27 -9.13 -4.12 -19.06
N LEU A 28 -8.48 -3.73 -20.17
CA LEU A 28 -7.03 -3.52 -20.24
C LEU A 28 -6.66 -2.12 -19.71
N GLU A 29 -5.52 -2.05 -19.03
CA GLU A 29 -4.87 -0.80 -18.55
C GLU A 29 -3.74 -0.39 -19.49
N ASP A 30 -2.92 -1.36 -19.88
CA ASP A 30 -1.78 -1.16 -20.77
C ASP A 30 -2.09 -1.72 -22.16
N TYR A 31 -1.97 -0.86 -23.17
CA TYR A 31 -2.10 -1.22 -24.58
C TYR A 31 -0.74 -1.35 -25.26
N GLN A 32 0.33 -1.22 -24.48
CA GLN A 32 1.69 -1.50 -24.86
C GLN A 32 2.11 -2.80 -24.17
N GLY A 33 3.05 -3.50 -24.78
CA GLY A 33 3.50 -4.78 -24.24
C GLY A 33 4.60 -5.37 -25.11
N LYS A 34 5.34 -6.30 -24.53
CA LYS A 34 6.21 -7.19 -25.31
C LYS A 34 5.34 -7.93 -26.33
N GLU A 35 5.77 -7.92 -27.58
CA GLU A 35 5.28 -8.85 -28.60
C GLU A 35 6.09 -10.14 -28.48
N LEU A 36 5.42 -11.27 -28.62
CA LEU A 36 6.09 -12.56 -28.65
C LEU A 36 6.87 -12.70 -29.95
N GLU A 37 8.12 -13.15 -29.84
CA GLU A 37 8.90 -13.57 -31.00
C GLU A 37 8.41 -14.94 -31.51
N LEU A 38 8.72 -15.29 -32.76
CA LEU A 38 8.26 -16.53 -33.37
C LEU A 38 8.63 -17.77 -32.54
N ASP A 39 9.83 -17.79 -31.94
CA ASP A 39 10.29 -18.89 -31.09
C ASP A 39 9.45 -19.02 -29.81
N GLU A 40 9.05 -17.89 -29.21
CA GLU A 40 8.17 -17.87 -28.03
C GLU A 40 6.74 -18.32 -28.39
N ILE A 41 6.26 -17.97 -29.59
CA ILE A 41 4.97 -18.44 -30.11
C ILE A 41 4.99 -19.95 -30.32
N ASN A 42 6.05 -20.47 -30.94
CA ASN A 42 6.23 -21.91 -31.13
C ASN A 42 6.30 -22.64 -29.78
N GLN A 43 6.98 -22.06 -28.78
CA GLN A 43 7.00 -22.60 -27.43
C GLN A 43 5.59 -22.70 -26.81
N VAL A 44 4.75 -21.67 -26.99
CA VAL A 44 3.36 -21.73 -26.49
C VAL A 44 2.54 -22.76 -27.27
N LEU A 45 2.75 -22.92 -28.57
CA LEU A 45 2.09 -23.97 -29.37
C LEU A 45 2.50 -25.38 -28.92
N ASP A 46 3.78 -25.58 -28.58
CA ASP A 46 4.27 -26.85 -28.02
C ASP A 46 3.59 -27.15 -26.68
N ILE A 47 3.42 -26.14 -25.82
CA ILE A 47 2.68 -26.27 -24.56
C ILE A 47 1.21 -26.60 -24.83
N ILE A 48 0.59 -25.96 -25.83
CA ILE A 48 -0.81 -26.22 -26.19
C ILE A 48 -1.00 -27.68 -26.59
N GLN A 49 -0.07 -28.22 -27.37
CA GLN A 49 -0.07 -29.61 -27.81
C GLN A 49 0.20 -30.57 -26.64
N ASP A 50 1.22 -30.32 -25.83
CA ASP A 50 1.63 -31.16 -24.70
C ASP A 50 0.54 -31.27 -23.62
N LYS A 51 -0.18 -30.18 -23.34
CA LYS A 51 -1.23 -30.13 -22.32
C LYS A 51 -2.60 -30.58 -22.81
N GLU A 52 -2.72 -30.92 -24.10
CA GLU A 52 -3.95 -31.42 -24.72
C GLU A 52 -5.16 -30.50 -24.46
N PHE A 53 -4.96 -29.18 -24.59
CA PHE A 53 -6.07 -28.24 -24.43
C PHE A 53 -7.19 -28.55 -25.42
N THR A 54 -8.42 -28.64 -24.93
CA THR A 54 -9.58 -28.96 -25.78
C THR A 54 -10.02 -27.77 -26.62
N HIS A 55 -9.79 -26.55 -26.11
CA HIS A 55 -10.10 -25.32 -26.82
C HIS A 55 -9.18 -24.16 -26.44
N VAL A 56 -8.78 -23.36 -27.43
CA VAL A 56 -7.97 -22.16 -27.29
C VAL A 56 -8.76 -20.93 -27.75
N SER A 57 -9.00 -19.98 -26.86
CA SER A 57 -9.57 -18.68 -27.20
C SER A 57 -8.45 -17.65 -27.39
N LEU A 58 -8.31 -17.13 -28.60
CA LEU A 58 -7.32 -16.11 -28.93
C LEU A 58 -7.89 -14.72 -28.64
N LEU A 59 -7.28 -14.04 -27.68
CA LEU A 59 -7.60 -12.69 -27.26
C LEU A 59 -6.34 -11.82 -27.31
N GLY A 60 -6.40 -10.64 -26.70
CA GLY A 60 -5.32 -9.68 -26.60
C GLY A 60 -5.86 -8.30 -26.28
N GLY A 61 -5.15 -7.27 -26.74
CA GLY A 61 -5.76 -5.98 -27.05
C GLY A 61 -6.67 -6.11 -28.27
N GLU A 62 -6.07 -6.39 -29.42
CA GLU A 62 -6.76 -6.84 -30.63
C GLU A 62 -5.92 -7.98 -31.23
N PRO A 63 -6.40 -9.24 -31.25
CA PRO A 63 -5.59 -10.37 -31.71
C PRO A 63 -5.16 -10.23 -33.18
N THR A 64 -5.95 -9.56 -34.03
CA THR A 64 -5.56 -9.29 -35.43
C THR A 64 -4.46 -8.21 -35.58
N GLU A 65 -4.04 -7.58 -34.48
CA GLU A 65 -2.83 -6.74 -34.42
C GLU A 65 -1.55 -7.54 -34.17
N CYS A 66 -1.66 -8.82 -33.78
CA CYS A 66 -0.50 -9.71 -33.68
C CYS A 66 0.07 -10.01 -35.07
N GLU A 67 1.37 -9.76 -35.26
CA GLU A 67 2.07 -9.99 -36.53
C GLU A 67 1.96 -11.43 -37.03
N TYR A 68 1.98 -12.39 -36.10
CA TYR A 68 1.94 -13.83 -36.39
C TYR A 68 0.54 -14.43 -36.29
N PHE A 69 -0.53 -13.62 -36.30
CA PHE A 69 -1.91 -14.11 -36.12
C PHE A 69 -2.30 -15.21 -37.12
N GLU A 70 -2.02 -15.01 -38.42
CA GLU A 70 -2.32 -15.99 -39.47
C GLU A 70 -1.48 -17.28 -39.29
N HIS A 71 -0.22 -17.13 -38.87
CA HIS A 71 0.64 -18.28 -38.56
C HIS A 71 0.05 -19.12 -37.42
N ILE A 72 -0.37 -18.48 -36.33
CA ILE A 72 -0.98 -19.14 -35.17
C ILE A 72 -2.23 -19.92 -35.58
N ILE A 73 -3.12 -19.31 -36.38
CA ILE A 73 -4.32 -20.00 -36.91
C ILE A 73 -3.93 -21.26 -37.69
N ILE A 74 -2.97 -21.15 -38.61
CA ILE A 74 -2.52 -22.28 -39.42
C ILE A 74 -1.94 -23.40 -38.55
N GLN A 75 -1.20 -23.06 -37.50
CA GLN A 75 -0.65 -24.07 -36.58
C GLN A 75 -1.74 -24.75 -35.75
N LEU A 76 -2.71 -24.01 -35.22
CA LEU A 76 -3.83 -24.59 -34.47
C LEU A 76 -4.65 -25.56 -35.32
N GLU A 77 -4.90 -25.22 -36.59
CA GLU A 77 -5.55 -26.12 -37.55
C GLU A 77 -4.72 -27.39 -37.82
N LYS A 78 -3.40 -27.27 -37.99
CA LYS A 78 -2.49 -28.43 -38.15
C LYS A 78 -2.47 -29.33 -36.92
N LEU A 79 -2.47 -28.73 -35.73
CA LEU A 79 -2.51 -29.41 -34.44
C LEU A 79 -3.89 -29.98 -34.12
N ARG A 80 -4.92 -29.66 -34.92
CA ARG A 80 -6.31 -30.11 -34.73
C ARG A 80 -6.92 -29.61 -33.40
N ILE A 81 -6.45 -28.46 -32.94
CA ILE A 81 -6.92 -27.83 -31.70
C ILE A 81 -8.10 -26.94 -32.04
N SER A 82 -9.20 -27.07 -31.31
CA SER A 82 -10.34 -26.20 -31.47
C SER A 82 -9.99 -24.78 -31.02
N TYR A 83 -10.38 -23.76 -31.80
CA TYR A 83 -10.13 -22.37 -31.41
C TYR A 83 -11.27 -21.42 -31.75
N SER A 84 -11.26 -20.29 -31.06
CA SER A 84 -12.12 -19.12 -31.29
C SER A 84 -11.29 -17.86 -31.14
N PHE A 85 -11.77 -16.73 -31.66
CA PHE A 85 -11.16 -15.44 -31.36
C PHE A 85 -12.18 -14.31 -31.36
N SER A 86 -11.86 -13.26 -30.60
CA SER A 86 -12.67 -12.04 -30.53
C SER A 86 -11.95 -10.87 -31.19
N THR A 87 -12.61 -10.15 -32.08
CA THR A 87 -12.03 -9.02 -32.80
C THR A 87 -12.98 -7.82 -32.86
N ASN A 88 -12.42 -6.63 -32.98
CA ASN A 88 -13.15 -5.40 -33.30
C ASN A 88 -13.49 -5.26 -34.80
N GLY A 89 -12.99 -6.17 -35.64
CA GLY A 89 -13.33 -6.26 -37.07
C GLY A 89 -12.59 -5.26 -37.98
N GLN A 90 -11.85 -4.27 -37.47
CA GLN A 90 -11.28 -3.22 -38.33
C GLN A 90 -10.30 -3.73 -39.40
N LYS A 91 -9.47 -4.73 -39.06
CA LYS A 91 -8.57 -5.36 -40.03
C LYS A 91 -9.27 -6.42 -40.86
N LEU A 92 -10.29 -7.07 -40.30
CA LEU A 92 -10.91 -8.25 -40.89
C LEU A 92 -11.61 -7.92 -42.22
N PHE A 93 -12.41 -6.85 -42.27
CA PHE A 93 -13.12 -6.49 -43.52
C PHE A 93 -12.20 -6.03 -44.67
N ARG A 94 -10.91 -5.81 -44.39
CA ARG A 94 -9.89 -5.38 -45.37
C ARG A 94 -8.91 -6.50 -45.73
N ASN A 95 -9.01 -7.67 -45.08
CA ASN A 95 -8.08 -8.78 -45.28
C ASN A 95 -8.84 -9.99 -45.88
N GLU A 96 -8.93 -10.03 -47.21
CA GLU A 96 -9.57 -11.13 -47.93
C GLU A 96 -8.86 -12.47 -47.72
N GLU A 97 -7.54 -12.47 -47.54
CA GLU A 97 -6.77 -13.70 -47.35
C GLU A 97 -7.08 -14.34 -46.00
N LEU A 98 -7.13 -13.54 -44.93
CA LEU A 98 -7.56 -14.04 -43.62
C LEU A 98 -8.98 -14.61 -43.68
N ILE A 99 -9.92 -13.95 -44.38
CA ILE A 99 -11.28 -14.50 -44.56
C ILE A 99 -11.24 -15.87 -45.28
N ARG A 100 -10.41 -16.03 -46.32
CA ARG A 100 -10.23 -17.31 -47.03
C ARG A 100 -9.59 -18.40 -46.16
N ILE A 101 -8.67 -18.03 -45.27
CA ILE A 101 -8.08 -18.96 -44.30
C ILE A 101 -9.19 -19.44 -43.34
N LEU A 102 -9.98 -18.51 -42.81
CA LEU A 102 -11.07 -18.80 -41.87
C LEU A 102 -12.18 -19.64 -42.50
N SER A 103 -12.55 -19.41 -43.77
CA SER A 103 -13.60 -20.19 -44.44
C SER A 103 -13.20 -21.64 -44.73
N LYS A 104 -11.90 -21.93 -44.76
CA LYS A 104 -11.35 -23.29 -44.92
C LYS A 104 -11.05 -23.98 -43.59
N SER A 105 -11.15 -23.27 -42.47
CA SER A 105 -10.81 -23.76 -41.13
C SER A 105 -11.83 -24.80 -40.66
N LYS A 106 -11.35 -25.95 -40.16
CA LYS A 106 -12.22 -27.05 -39.68
C LYS A 106 -12.37 -27.05 -38.16
N TYR A 107 -11.42 -26.44 -37.46
CA TYR A 107 -11.35 -26.41 -35.99
C TYR A 107 -11.74 -25.04 -35.40
N LEU A 108 -11.88 -24.02 -36.25
CA LEU A 108 -12.52 -22.75 -35.91
C LEU A 108 -13.98 -22.97 -35.47
N LYS A 109 -14.27 -22.68 -34.21
CA LYS A 109 -15.63 -22.74 -33.67
C LYS A 109 -16.42 -21.49 -33.97
N GLU A 110 -15.78 -20.34 -33.84
CA GLU A 110 -16.43 -19.04 -34.03
C GLU A 110 -15.46 -17.87 -34.11
N VAL A 111 -15.91 -16.85 -34.84
CA VAL A 111 -15.36 -15.49 -34.82
C VAL A 111 -16.35 -14.59 -34.11
N GLN A 112 -15.95 -14.02 -32.96
CA GLN A 112 -16.76 -13.06 -32.23
C GLN A 112 -16.41 -11.64 -32.68
N ILE A 113 -17.38 -10.94 -33.29
CA ILE A 113 -17.28 -9.53 -33.65
C ILE A 113 -17.90 -8.69 -32.54
N SER A 114 -17.13 -7.75 -32.00
CA SER A 114 -17.60 -6.90 -30.91
C SER A 114 -18.39 -5.69 -31.41
N LEU A 115 -19.61 -5.52 -30.93
CA LEU A 115 -20.54 -4.47 -31.37
C LEU A 115 -21.50 -4.12 -30.22
N GLU A 116 -21.50 -2.85 -29.80
CA GLU A 116 -22.17 -2.46 -28.54
C GLU A 116 -23.60 -1.98 -28.71
N SER A 117 -24.05 -1.73 -29.93
CA SER A 117 -25.42 -1.34 -30.24
C SER A 117 -25.67 -1.47 -31.75
N PRO A 118 -26.91 -1.77 -32.19
CA PRO A 118 -27.32 -1.64 -33.58
C PRO A 118 -27.36 -0.18 -34.06
N GLN A 119 -27.22 0.79 -33.14
CA GLN A 119 -27.17 2.20 -33.46
C GLN A 119 -25.72 2.68 -33.52
N LYS A 120 -25.29 3.11 -34.72
CA LYS A 120 -23.93 3.62 -34.98
C LYS A 120 -23.46 4.65 -33.94
N LEU A 121 -24.31 5.60 -33.59
CA LEU A 121 -23.95 6.67 -32.65
C LEU A 121 -23.61 6.13 -31.25
N ILE A 122 -24.35 5.15 -30.75
CA ILE A 122 -24.12 4.54 -29.43
C ILE A 122 -22.83 3.71 -29.47
N ASN A 123 -22.66 2.87 -30.48
CA ASN A 123 -21.46 2.04 -30.61
C ASN A 123 -20.19 2.89 -30.76
N ASP A 124 -20.18 3.85 -31.68
CA ASP A 124 -19.00 4.66 -31.98
C ASP A 124 -18.63 5.58 -30.80
N ALA A 125 -19.59 5.98 -29.96
CA ALA A 125 -19.33 6.79 -28.77
C ALA A 125 -18.47 6.05 -27.73
N VAL A 126 -18.57 4.73 -27.64
CA VAL A 126 -17.83 3.92 -26.66
C VAL A 126 -16.63 3.18 -27.26
N ARG A 127 -16.65 2.81 -28.55
CA ARG A 127 -15.55 2.09 -29.21
C ARG A 127 -14.64 2.97 -30.07
N GLY A 128 -15.14 4.12 -30.53
CA GLY A 128 -14.47 5.02 -31.46
C GLY A 128 -15.15 5.10 -32.83
N LYS A 129 -14.92 6.22 -33.53
CA LYS A 129 -15.54 6.53 -34.82
C LYS A 129 -15.25 5.47 -35.89
N GLY A 130 -16.30 5.04 -36.61
CA GLY A 130 -16.21 4.09 -37.73
C GLY A 130 -16.12 2.63 -37.32
N THR A 131 -16.21 2.32 -36.02
CA THR A 131 -16.17 0.93 -35.53
C THR A 131 -17.45 0.17 -35.86
N PHE A 132 -18.60 0.83 -35.85
CA PHE A 132 -19.87 0.22 -36.25
C PHE A 132 -19.82 -0.31 -37.69
N GLU A 133 -19.41 0.54 -38.63
CA GLU A 133 -19.34 0.15 -40.05
C GLU A 133 -18.34 -0.97 -40.29
N SER A 134 -17.21 -0.96 -39.57
CA SER A 134 -16.19 -1.99 -39.67
C SER A 134 -16.71 -3.35 -39.18
N ALA A 135 -17.44 -3.35 -38.05
CA ALA A 135 -18.06 -4.55 -37.50
C ALA A 135 -19.11 -5.15 -38.46
N ILE A 136 -20.03 -4.32 -38.97
CA ILE A 136 -21.09 -4.78 -39.89
C ILE A 136 -20.51 -5.35 -41.19
N LYS A 137 -19.51 -4.68 -41.79
CA LYS A 137 -18.83 -5.18 -42.99
C LYS A 137 -18.11 -6.51 -42.75
N SER A 138 -17.47 -6.64 -41.58
CA SER A 138 -16.78 -7.87 -41.19
C SER A 138 -17.75 -9.04 -41.05
N VAL A 139 -18.88 -8.82 -40.36
CA VAL A 139 -19.94 -9.83 -40.20
C VAL A 139 -20.48 -10.26 -41.55
N ALA A 140 -20.82 -9.31 -42.43
CA ALA A 140 -21.35 -9.61 -43.76
C ALA A 140 -20.40 -10.49 -44.59
N LEU A 141 -19.09 -10.22 -44.52
CA LEU A 141 -18.07 -11.03 -45.22
C LEU A 141 -17.94 -12.44 -44.63
N LEU A 142 -17.86 -12.54 -43.31
CA LEU A 142 -17.75 -13.84 -42.63
C LEU A 142 -18.97 -14.74 -42.91
N VAL A 143 -20.17 -14.18 -42.79
CA VAL A 143 -21.42 -14.92 -43.04
C VAL A 143 -21.53 -15.34 -44.50
N LYS A 144 -21.17 -14.46 -45.45
CA LYS A 144 -21.14 -14.80 -46.88
C LYS A 144 -20.25 -16.00 -47.18
N GLU A 145 -19.10 -16.11 -46.51
CA GLU A 145 -18.14 -17.20 -46.67
C GLU A 145 -18.42 -18.39 -45.73
N ASN A 146 -19.62 -18.44 -45.10
CA ASN A 146 -20.06 -19.48 -44.17
C ASN A 146 -19.16 -19.67 -42.94
N VAL A 147 -18.41 -18.64 -42.53
CA VAL A 147 -17.62 -18.67 -41.30
C VAL A 147 -18.55 -18.55 -40.09
N PRO A 148 -18.47 -19.44 -39.08
CA PRO A 148 -19.27 -19.33 -37.87
C PRO A 148 -19.04 -17.98 -37.17
N THR A 149 -20.07 -17.16 -37.10
CA THR A 149 -19.95 -15.77 -36.64
C THR A 149 -20.87 -15.51 -35.46
N ARG A 150 -20.33 -14.84 -34.43
CA ARG A 150 -21.02 -14.40 -33.22
C ARG A 150 -20.90 -12.88 -33.10
N LEU A 151 -21.97 -12.21 -32.66
CA LEU A 151 -21.88 -10.83 -32.18
C LEU A 151 -21.75 -10.81 -30.66
N ALA A 152 -21.00 -9.84 -30.11
CA ALA A 152 -20.93 -9.63 -28.67
C ALA A 152 -21.16 -8.18 -28.28
N MET A 153 -22.00 -8.00 -27.26
CA MET A 153 -22.40 -6.71 -26.69
C MET A 153 -22.09 -6.69 -25.20
N VAL A 154 -21.34 -5.68 -24.75
CA VAL A 154 -21.18 -5.35 -23.34
C VAL A 154 -22.36 -4.48 -22.92
N VAL A 155 -23.23 -5.03 -22.08
CA VAL A 155 -24.43 -4.35 -21.60
C VAL A 155 -24.06 -3.32 -20.53
N THR A 156 -24.50 -2.09 -20.74
CA THR A 156 -24.26 -0.90 -19.93
C THR A 156 -25.56 -0.14 -19.67
N LYS A 157 -25.51 0.84 -18.78
CA LYS A 157 -26.58 1.83 -18.59
C LYS A 157 -27.00 2.55 -19.87
N GLU A 158 -26.11 2.72 -20.83
CA GLU A 158 -26.37 3.53 -22.03
C GLU A 158 -26.95 2.74 -23.21
N ASN A 159 -26.68 1.43 -23.29
CA ASN A 159 -27.08 0.61 -24.45
C ASN A 159 -28.12 -0.48 -24.13
N ASN A 160 -28.47 -0.72 -22.86
CA ASN A 160 -29.42 -1.77 -22.47
C ASN A 160 -30.79 -1.69 -23.18
N SER A 161 -31.27 -0.48 -23.48
CA SER A 161 -32.53 -0.28 -24.20
C SER A 161 -32.48 -0.76 -25.67
N THR A 162 -31.30 -1.06 -26.20
CA THR A 162 -31.10 -1.50 -27.58
C THR A 162 -30.87 -3.00 -27.74
N ILE A 163 -30.98 -3.79 -26.65
CA ILE A 163 -30.71 -5.23 -26.68
C ILE A 163 -31.65 -5.97 -27.66
N GLN A 164 -32.95 -5.70 -27.65
CA GLN A 164 -33.88 -6.34 -28.59
C GLN A 164 -33.52 -6.01 -30.05
N GLN A 165 -33.20 -4.76 -30.34
CA GLN A 165 -32.76 -4.35 -31.69
C GLN A 165 -31.44 -5.04 -32.09
N MET A 166 -30.56 -5.30 -31.12
CA MET A 166 -29.31 -6.04 -31.34
C MET A 166 -29.60 -7.51 -31.70
N ILE A 167 -30.57 -8.14 -31.03
CA ILE A 167 -31.05 -9.50 -31.34
C ILE A 167 -31.58 -9.57 -32.77
N ASP A 168 -32.50 -8.66 -33.12
CA ASP A 168 -33.12 -8.63 -34.46
C ASP A 168 -32.07 -8.42 -35.57
N MET A 169 -31.11 -7.52 -35.33
CA MET A 169 -29.99 -7.27 -36.25
C MET A 169 -29.07 -8.50 -36.37
N CYS A 170 -28.76 -9.17 -35.26
CA CYS A 170 -27.92 -10.37 -35.24
C CYS A 170 -28.53 -11.49 -36.09
N ALA A 171 -29.83 -11.75 -35.92
CA ALA A 171 -30.57 -12.73 -36.69
C ALA A 171 -30.63 -12.35 -38.18
N THR A 172 -30.89 -11.07 -38.49
CA THR A 172 -30.97 -10.56 -39.87
C THR A 172 -29.63 -10.68 -40.60
N LEU A 173 -28.52 -10.45 -39.90
CA LEU A 173 -27.17 -10.57 -40.46
C LEU A 173 -26.73 -12.04 -40.67
N GLY A 174 -27.51 -13.03 -40.21
CA GLY A 174 -27.17 -14.45 -40.33
C GLY A 174 -26.08 -14.91 -39.35
N CYS A 175 -25.88 -14.20 -38.25
CA CYS A 175 -25.00 -14.65 -37.17
C CYS A 175 -25.64 -15.85 -36.44
N ARG A 176 -24.81 -16.77 -35.96
CA ARG A 176 -25.29 -17.96 -35.22
C ARG A 176 -25.63 -17.64 -33.78
N GLU A 177 -24.93 -16.67 -33.19
CA GLU A 177 -25.05 -16.36 -31.77
C GLU A 177 -24.88 -14.86 -31.48
N LEU A 178 -25.64 -14.36 -30.51
CA LEU A 178 -25.40 -13.09 -29.81
C LEU A 178 -25.00 -13.37 -28.36
N ARG A 179 -23.86 -12.81 -27.94
CA ARG A 179 -23.40 -12.87 -26.55
C ARG A 179 -23.60 -11.55 -25.84
N LEU A 180 -24.36 -11.57 -24.74
CA LEU A 180 -24.56 -10.43 -23.84
C LEU A 180 -23.63 -10.57 -22.64
N MET A 181 -22.73 -9.61 -22.47
CA MET A 181 -21.72 -9.59 -21.41
C MET A 181 -21.98 -8.43 -20.43
N PRO A 182 -21.79 -8.63 -19.11
CA PRO A 182 -21.85 -7.54 -18.16
C PRO A 182 -20.65 -6.61 -18.35
N PHE A 183 -20.85 -5.30 -18.22
CA PHE A 183 -19.73 -4.39 -18.06
C PHE A 183 -19.03 -4.63 -16.72
N MET A 184 -17.76 -5.04 -16.79
CA MET A 184 -16.87 -5.18 -15.63
C MET A 184 -15.99 -3.93 -15.53
N PRO A 185 -16.15 -3.08 -14.50
CA PRO A 185 -15.39 -1.84 -14.35
C PRO A 185 -13.96 -2.14 -13.91
N MET A 186 -13.14 -2.51 -14.87
CA MET A 186 -11.72 -2.85 -14.73
C MET A 186 -10.93 -2.09 -15.78
N GLY A 187 -9.61 -2.08 -15.65
CA GLY A 187 -8.77 -1.47 -16.65
C GLY A 187 -9.02 0.02 -16.83
N THR A 188 -8.87 0.49 -18.07
CA THR A 188 -9.33 1.82 -18.47
C THR A 188 -10.84 2.03 -18.30
N GLY A 189 -11.63 0.96 -18.33
CA GLY A 189 -13.07 0.99 -18.07
C GLY A 189 -13.45 1.43 -16.66
N LEU A 190 -12.55 1.29 -15.68
CA LEU A 190 -12.80 1.73 -14.31
C LEU A 190 -13.17 3.24 -14.24
N LEU A 191 -12.61 4.06 -15.13
CA LEU A 191 -12.88 5.50 -15.23
C LEU A 191 -14.32 5.82 -15.63
N GLU A 192 -15.01 4.88 -16.29
CA GLU A 192 -16.36 5.07 -16.82
C GLU A 192 -17.40 4.31 -15.96
N LYS A 193 -17.00 3.81 -14.78
CA LYS A 193 -17.86 3.04 -13.87
C LYS A 193 -19.19 3.76 -13.57
N GLU A 194 -19.15 5.01 -13.11
CA GLU A 194 -20.38 5.73 -12.73
C GLU A 194 -21.38 5.85 -13.89
N ARG A 195 -20.83 6.06 -15.09
CA ARG A 195 -21.58 6.25 -16.34
C ARG A 195 -22.14 4.95 -16.89
N LEU A 196 -21.33 3.89 -16.98
CA LEU A 196 -21.65 2.69 -17.73
C LEU A 196 -22.11 1.51 -16.86
N PHE A 197 -21.67 1.43 -15.60
CA PHE A 197 -21.92 0.27 -14.72
C PHE A 197 -23.38 0.11 -14.37
N MET A 198 -23.88 -1.10 -14.62
CA MET A 198 -25.19 -1.58 -14.22
C MET A 198 -25.00 -2.69 -13.19
N ASP A 199 -25.79 -2.66 -12.14
CA ASP A 199 -25.78 -3.72 -11.13
C ASP A 199 -26.47 -4.99 -11.65
N TYR A 200 -26.39 -6.07 -10.87
CA TYR A 200 -26.94 -7.36 -11.25
C TYR A 200 -28.46 -7.30 -11.50
N GLU A 201 -29.22 -6.63 -10.63
CA GLU A 201 -30.67 -6.50 -10.78
C GLU A 201 -31.05 -5.71 -12.03
N GLY A 202 -30.34 -4.62 -12.32
CA GLY A 202 -30.50 -3.86 -13.55
C GLY A 202 -30.23 -4.72 -14.77
N LEU A 203 -29.18 -5.55 -14.74
CA LEU A 203 -28.82 -6.42 -15.86
C LEU A 203 -29.87 -7.53 -16.07
N VAL A 204 -30.37 -8.14 -15.00
CA VAL A 204 -31.47 -9.13 -15.06
C VAL A 204 -32.72 -8.51 -15.67
N ARG A 205 -33.07 -7.29 -15.26
CA ARG A 205 -34.21 -6.55 -15.83
C ARG A 205 -33.98 -6.18 -17.30
N ALA A 206 -32.76 -5.80 -17.67
CA ALA A 206 -32.43 -5.47 -19.07
C ALA A 206 -32.50 -6.70 -19.99
N CYS A 207 -32.24 -7.89 -19.45
CA CYS A 207 -32.26 -9.14 -20.20
C CYS A 207 -33.56 -9.94 -20.04
N SER A 208 -34.55 -9.44 -19.29
CA SER A 208 -35.86 -10.07 -19.17
C SER A 208 -36.73 -9.81 -20.40
N ASP A 209 -37.62 -10.74 -20.72
CA ASP A 209 -38.67 -10.56 -21.74
C ASP A 209 -38.17 -10.27 -23.17
N LEU A 210 -36.94 -10.67 -23.49
CA LEU A 210 -36.36 -10.57 -24.83
C LEU A 210 -36.99 -11.63 -25.77
N LYS A 211 -37.36 -11.19 -26.97
CA LYS A 211 -37.87 -12.07 -28.03
C LYS A 211 -36.70 -12.57 -28.87
N ILE A 212 -36.41 -13.87 -28.77
CA ILE A 212 -35.29 -14.50 -29.48
C ILE A 212 -35.84 -15.26 -30.70
N PRO A 213 -35.39 -14.94 -31.93
CA PRO A 213 -35.73 -15.71 -33.12
C PRO A 213 -35.19 -17.15 -33.06
N ASP A 214 -35.93 -18.12 -33.60
CA ASP A 214 -35.58 -19.56 -33.56
C ASP A 214 -34.22 -19.90 -34.19
N ASN A 215 -33.74 -19.07 -35.11
CA ASN A 215 -32.48 -19.26 -35.82
C ASN A 215 -31.27 -18.61 -35.12
N LEU A 216 -31.44 -18.05 -33.91
CA LEU A 216 -30.40 -17.33 -33.20
C LEU A 216 -30.25 -17.86 -31.76
N ILE A 217 -29.01 -18.15 -31.37
CA ILE A 217 -28.67 -18.43 -29.98
C ILE A 217 -28.34 -17.12 -29.28
N VAL A 218 -28.91 -16.87 -28.10
CA VAL A 218 -28.52 -15.72 -27.25
C VAL A 218 -27.96 -16.24 -25.94
N THR A 219 -26.67 -16.00 -25.70
CA THR A 219 -26.01 -16.37 -24.44
C THR A 219 -25.85 -15.16 -23.55
N THR A 220 -26.11 -15.34 -22.26
CA THR A 220 -25.95 -14.28 -21.25
C THR A 220 -25.21 -14.83 -20.03
N TYR A 221 -24.54 -13.95 -19.29
CA TYR A 221 -23.94 -14.31 -18.00
C TYR A 221 -24.98 -14.56 -16.88
N LEU A 222 -26.28 -14.38 -17.15
CA LEU A 222 -27.35 -14.37 -16.15
C LEU A 222 -28.28 -15.58 -16.19
N LYS A 223 -28.30 -16.31 -17.31
CA LYS A 223 -29.20 -17.44 -17.54
C LYS A 223 -28.40 -18.64 -18.01
N GLU A 224 -28.04 -19.51 -17.07
CA GLU A 224 -27.97 -20.95 -17.34
C GLU A 224 -29.14 -21.57 -16.57
N GLU A 225 -30.34 -21.46 -17.13
CA GLU A 225 -31.42 -22.37 -16.76
C GLU A 225 -31.07 -23.74 -17.37
N ASN A 226 -30.43 -24.59 -16.56
CA ASN A 226 -30.83 -25.97 -16.41
C ASN A 226 -30.77 -26.89 -17.66
N THR A 227 -29.72 -26.83 -18.47
CA THR A 227 -29.43 -27.93 -19.42
C THR A 227 -27.93 -28.21 -19.53
N ALA A 228 -27.54 -29.41 -19.09
CA ALA A 228 -26.18 -29.94 -18.94
C ALA A 228 -25.39 -29.41 -17.73
N GLU A 229 -24.66 -30.32 -17.07
CA GLU A 229 -23.67 -30.03 -16.03
C GLU A 229 -22.59 -29.08 -16.58
N THR A 230 -22.88 -27.78 -16.64
CA THR A 230 -21.88 -26.78 -16.96
C THR A 230 -20.97 -26.67 -15.74
N LEU A 231 -19.70 -27.07 -15.91
CA LEU A 231 -18.66 -26.67 -14.98
C LEU A 231 -18.70 -25.13 -14.93
N GLY A 232 -19.22 -24.55 -13.85
CA GLY A 232 -19.21 -23.10 -13.64
C GLY A 232 -17.79 -22.50 -13.79
N CYS A 233 -17.62 -21.19 -13.61
CA CYS A 233 -16.37 -20.45 -13.91
C CYS A 233 -15.07 -21.27 -13.71
N GLY A 234 -14.43 -21.71 -14.79
CA GLY A 234 -13.26 -22.61 -14.74
C GLY A 234 -11.94 -21.94 -14.33
N ALA A 235 -11.92 -20.63 -14.06
CA ALA A 235 -10.71 -19.85 -13.82
C ALA A 235 -9.82 -20.46 -12.71
N GLY A 236 -8.57 -20.77 -13.06
CA GLY A 236 -7.58 -21.34 -12.15
C GLY A 236 -7.82 -22.80 -11.73
N THR A 237 -8.83 -23.46 -12.29
CA THR A 237 -9.21 -24.86 -11.96
C THR A 237 -9.31 -25.77 -13.19
N ALA A 238 -10.00 -25.32 -14.23
CA ALA A 238 -10.14 -25.99 -15.52
C ALA A 238 -9.74 -25.09 -16.71
N ALA A 239 -9.52 -23.79 -16.45
CA ALA A 239 -9.12 -22.80 -17.43
C ALA A 239 -7.96 -21.94 -16.92
N CYS A 240 -7.09 -21.52 -17.84
CA CYS A 240 -5.99 -20.59 -17.56
C CYS A 240 -5.79 -19.61 -18.72
N VAL A 241 -4.95 -18.61 -18.48
CA VAL A 241 -4.53 -17.61 -19.46
C VAL A 241 -3.02 -17.68 -19.63
N ILE A 242 -2.55 -17.68 -20.87
CA ILE A 242 -1.14 -17.36 -21.18
C ILE A 242 -1.11 -15.93 -21.70
N ASN A 243 -0.33 -15.09 -21.03
CA ASN A 243 -0.18 -13.67 -21.34
C ASN A 243 0.89 -13.43 -22.41
N SER A 244 0.86 -12.27 -23.07
CA SER A 244 1.86 -11.89 -24.09
C SER A 244 3.29 -11.69 -23.55
N ASP A 245 3.47 -11.70 -22.22
CA ASP A 245 4.77 -11.65 -21.55
C ASP A 245 5.20 -13.01 -20.97
N LEU A 246 4.54 -14.10 -21.42
CA LEU A 246 4.76 -15.50 -21.02
C LEU A 246 4.44 -15.82 -19.55
N THR A 247 3.76 -14.92 -18.83
CA THR A 247 3.19 -15.23 -17.51
C THR A 247 1.85 -15.94 -17.64
N LEU A 248 1.39 -16.58 -16.56
CA LEU A 248 0.08 -17.21 -16.49
C LEU A 248 -0.88 -16.44 -15.58
N SER A 249 -2.16 -16.40 -15.96
CA SER A 249 -3.24 -15.85 -15.13
C SER A 249 -4.40 -16.84 -15.03
N ALA A 250 -5.24 -16.68 -14.01
CA ALA A 250 -6.45 -17.48 -13.85
C ALA A 250 -7.62 -16.98 -14.71
N CYS A 251 -7.70 -15.67 -14.96
CA CYS A 251 -8.82 -15.03 -15.65
C CYS A 251 -8.34 -13.92 -16.60
N PRO A 252 -8.88 -13.83 -17.83
CA PRO A 252 -8.42 -12.86 -18.82
C PRO A 252 -8.72 -11.41 -18.46
N VAL A 253 -9.82 -11.17 -17.72
CA VAL A 253 -10.26 -9.82 -17.31
C VAL A 253 -9.25 -9.14 -16.38
N VAL A 254 -8.48 -9.92 -15.62
CA VAL A 254 -7.46 -9.43 -14.67
C VAL A 254 -6.06 -9.84 -15.06
N SER A 255 -5.86 -10.29 -16.30
CA SER A 255 -4.58 -10.83 -16.80
C SER A 255 -3.39 -9.89 -16.58
N GLN A 256 -3.59 -8.58 -16.72
CA GLN A 256 -2.51 -7.59 -16.54
C GLN A 256 -2.14 -7.34 -15.07
N THR A 257 -3.08 -7.53 -14.15
CA THR A 257 -2.91 -7.21 -12.72
C THR A 257 -2.69 -8.44 -11.85
N GLN A 258 -3.13 -9.62 -12.31
CA GLN A 258 -3.15 -10.88 -11.58
C GLN A 258 -2.52 -11.98 -12.42
N LYS A 259 -1.20 -12.01 -12.42
CA LYS A 259 -0.37 -12.96 -13.17
C LYS A 259 0.71 -13.58 -12.28
N SER A 260 1.23 -14.72 -12.72
CA SER A 260 2.38 -15.37 -12.09
C SER A 260 3.60 -14.45 -12.09
N ILE A 261 4.48 -14.66 -11.10
CA ILE A 261 5.80 -14.00 -11.08
C ILE A 261 6.70 -14.69 -12.10
N GLU A 262 6.55 -16.01 -12.19
CA GLU A 262 7.27 -16.89 -13.09
C GLU A 262 6.79 -16.71 -14.54
N LYS A 263 7.71 -16.88 -15.49
CA LYS A 263 7.45 -16.85 -16.93
C LYS A 263 7.77 -18.21 -17.54
N LEU A 264 7.00 -18.61 -18.55
CA LEU A 264 7.32 -19.79 -19.34
C LEU A 264 8.66 -19.59 -20.05
N GLY A 265 9.50 -20.63 -20.06
CA GLY A 265 10.77 -20.66 -20.80
C GLY A 265 11.95 -19.97 -20.11
N ASN A 266 11.73 -18.90 -19.34
CA ASN A 266 12.79 -18.28 -18.54
C ASN A 266 12.97 -19.03 -17.21
N ASP A 267 14.23 -19.19 -16.80
CA ASP A 267 14.65 -19.76 -15.52
C ASP A 267 14.29 -21.26 -15.30
N GLY A 268 13.94 -21.99 -16.38
CA GLY A 268 13.57 -23.41 -16.32
C GLY A 268 12.17 -23.67 -15.76
N SER A 269 11.34 -22.64 -15.61
CA SER A 269 9.96 -22.78 -15.11
C SER A 269 9.05 -23.42 -16.16
N SER A 270 8.55 -24.62 -15.87
CA SER A 270 7.59 -25.33 -16.73
C SER A 270 6.15 -24.87 -16.50
N PHE A 271 5.27 -25.09 -17.48
CA PHE A 271 3.83 -24.83 -17.33
C PHE A 271 3.25 -25.54 -16.09
N ASP A 272 3.63 -26.81 -15.87
CA ASP A 272 3.15 -27.62 -14.75
C ASP A 272 3.55 -27.04 -13.40
N TYR A 273 4.77 -26.49 -13.31
CA TYR A 273 5.22 -25.80 -12.11
C TYR A 273 4.36 -24.57 -11.85
N ILE A 274 4.24 -23.66 -12.82
CA ILE A 274 3.50 -22.41 -12.63
C ILE A 274 2.02 -22.69 -12.31
N TRP A 275 1.38 -23.59 -13.07
CA TRP A 275 0.00 -24.01 -12.82
C TRP A 275 -0.16 -24.69 -11.46
N GLY A 276 0.76 -25.57 -11.07
CA GLY A 276 0.65 -26.37 -9.85
C GLY A 276 0.95 -25.58 -8.57
N THR A 277 1.97 -24.74 -8.58
CA THR A 277 2.57 -24.19 -7.35
C THR A 277 2.54 -22.66 -7.25
N SER A 278 2.31 -21.93 -8.35
CA SER A 278 2.39 -20.47 -8.30
C SER A 278 1.35 -19.88 -7.35
N SER A 279 1.79 -18.87 -6.60
CA SER A 279 0.98 -18.20 -5.56
C SER A 279 -0.36 -17.70 -6.09
N ILE A 280 -0.41 -17.23 -7.34
CA ILE A 280 -1.62 -16.70 -7.95
C ILE A 280 -2.73 -17.77 -8.08
N PHE A 281 -2.38 -18.97 -8.54
CA PHE A 281 -3.34 -20.05 -8.67
C PHE A 281 -3.79 -20.57 -7.32
N ASN A 282 -2.90 -20.63 -6.33
CA ASN A 282 -3.27 -20.99 -4.96
C ASN A 282 -4.29 -20.00 -4.36
N ILE A 283 -4.12 -18.70 -4.61
CA ILE A 283 -5.08 -17.66 -4.18
C ILE A 283 -6.44 -17.85 -4.86
N TRP A 284 -6.46 -18.01 -6.19
CA TRP A 284 -7.69 -18.19 -6.95
C TRP A 284 -8.45 -19.46 -6.56
N ARG A 285 -7.72 -20.56 -6.39
CA ARG A 285 -8.25 -21.86 -5.95
C ARG A 285 -8.80 -21.81 -4.53
N ALA A 286 -8.13 -21.10 -3.62
CA ALA A 286 -8.61 -20.90 -2.25
C ALA A 286 -9.82 -19.96 -2.16
N GLY A 287 -9.92 -18.99 -3.07
CA GLY A 287 -11.00 -17.99 -3.12
C GLY A 287 -12.34 -18.55 -3.59
N LYS A 288 -12.33 -19.57 -4.47
CA LYS A 288 -13.50 -20.16 -5.16
C LYS A 288 -14.51 -20.90 -4.27
N TYR A 289 -14.25 -21.01 -2.96
CA TYR A 289 -15.17 -21.64 -2.00
C TYR A 289 -15.47 -20.77 -0.77
N ARG A 290 -15.05 -19.50 -0.79
CA ARG A 290 -15.34 -18.58 0.31
C ARG A 290 -16.54 -17.71 -0.02
N LYS A 291 -17.67 -17.99 0.63
CA LYS A 291 -18.87 -17.16 0.55
C LYS A 291 -18.58 -15.74 1.04
N SER A 292 -18.80 -14.74 0.19
CA SER A 292 -18.94 -13.35 0.64
C SER A 292 -20.27 -13.17 1.39
N THR A 293 -20.46 -12.05 2.08
CA THR A 293 -21.73 -11.74 2.77
C THR A 293 -22.94 -11.76 1.83
N SER A 294 -22.77 -11.34 0.57
CA SER A 294 -23.83 -11.40 -0.45
C SER A 294 -24.03 -12.80 -1.03
N CYS A 295 -22.96 -13.61 -1.09
CA CYS A 295 -23.03 -15.00 -1.55
C CYS A 295 -23.58 -15.98 -0.49
N ASN A 296 -23.62 -15.59 0.79
CA ASN A 296 -24.10 -16.46 1.88
C ASN A 296 -25.55 -16.92 1.69
N LEU A 297 -26.37 -16.11 1.03
CA LEU A 297 -27.79 -16.38 0.78
C LEU A 297 -28.09 -16.69 -0.70
N CYS A 298 -27.07 -16.81 -1.55
CA CYS A 298 -27.26 -17.03 -2.98
C CYS A 298 -27.51 -18.52 -3.27
N PRO A 299 -28.68 -18.89 -3.84
CA PRO A 299 -29.01 -20.29 -4.15
C PRO A 299 -28.11 -20.89 -5.25
N LEU A 300 -27.51 -20.04 -6.10
CA LEU A 300 -26.63 -20.45 -7.21
C LEU A 300 -25.16 -20.60 -6.78
N PHE A 301 -24.82 -20.42 -5.49
CA PHE A 301 -23.40 -20.38 -5.08
C PHE A 301 -22.68 -21.72 -5.27
N GLU A 302 -23.36 -22.85 -5.10
CA GLU A 302 -22.73 -24.17 -5.25
C GLU A 302 -22.32 -24.44 -6.71
N GLU A 303 -23.08 -23.92 -7.67
CA GLU A 303 -22.80 -24.01 -9.11
C GLU A 303 -21.84 -22.90 -9.59
N CYS A 304 -21.98 -21.69 -9.05
CA CYS A 304 -21.20 -20.52 -9.44
C CYS A 304 -19.78 -20.51 -8.83
N GLY A 305 -19.61 -20.98 -7.59
CA GLY A 305 -18.37 -20.89 -6.80
C GLY A 305 -17.98 -19.45 -6.37
N GLY A 306 -18.69 -18.44 -6.85
CA GLY A 306 -18.34 -17.03 -6.63
C GLY A 306 -17.09 -16.60 -7.41
N VAL A 307 -17.00 -15.30 -7.70
CA VAL A 307 -15.82 -14.73 -8.37
C VAL A 307 -14.83 -14.23 -7.30
N PRO A 308 -13.55 -14.65 -7.31
CA PRO A 308 -12.53 -14.17 -6.38
C PRO A 308 -12.29 -12.65 -6.44
N MET A 309 -12.87 -11.95 -7.42
CA MET A 309 -12.78 -10.50 -7.63
C MET A 309 -13.12 -9.66 -6.40
N THR A 310 -13.91 -10.17 -5.46
CA THR A 310 -14.24 -9.44 -4.21
C THR A 310 -13.22 -9.63 -3.08
N GLN A 311 -12.18 -10.43 -3.26
CA GLN A 311 -11.18 -10.73 -2.21
C GLN A 311 -9.89 -9.91 -2.28
N PHE A 312 -9.76 -8.92 -3.17
CA PHE A 312 -8.59 -8.06 -3.11
C PHE A 312 -8.68 -7.10 -1.93
N PHE A 313 -7.77 -7.33 -0.98
CA PHE A 313 -7.64 -6.71 0.33
C PHE A 313 -7.85 -5.19 0.28
N ASN A 314 -8.83 -4.72 1.05
CA ASN A 314 -9.18 -3.31 1.13
C ASN A 314 -7.99 -2.53 1.73
N GLY A 315 -7.20 -1.86 0.88
CA GLY A 315 -6.02 -1.10 1.30
C GLY A 315 -6.35 -0.06 2.36
N GLN A 316 -7.61 0.41 2.40
CA GLN A 316 -8.10 1.31 3.44
C GLN A 316 -8.19 0.65 4.82
N LYS A 317 -8.55 -0.63 4.92
CA LYS A 317 -8.60 -1.34 6.21
C LYS A 317 -7.19 -1.54 6.78
N ILE A 318 -6.24 -1.92 5.92
CA ILE A 318 -4.84 -2.09 6.32
C ILE A 318 -4.23 -0.73 6.72
N LEU A 319 -4.50 0.32 5.94
CA LEU A 319 -4.11 1.70 6.27
C LEU A 319 -4.70 2.16 7.61
N PHE A 320 -5.98 1.87 7.86
CA PHE A 320 -6.68 2.21 9.09
C PHE A 320 -6.01 1.56 10.31
N ILE A 321 -5.80 0.25 10.28
CA ILE A 321 -5.17 -0.50 11.39
C ILE A 321 -3.78 0.08 11.70
N ASN A 322 -2.93 0.25 10.69
CA ASN A 322 -1.55 0.70 10.88
C ASN A 322 -1.44 2.17 11.30
N ARG A 323 -2.37 3.04 10.88
CA ARG A 323 -2.36 4.47 11.28
C ARG A 323 -2.95 4.71 12.66
N ILE A 324 -3.82 3.82 13.15
CA ILE A 324 -4.41 3.93 14.48
C ILE A 324 -3.52 3.33 15.55
N LEU A 325 -2.92 2.17 15.27
CA LEU A 325 -2.03 1.50 16.21
C LEU A 325 -0.62 2.07 16.05
N PHE A 326 -0.24 3.00 16.92
CA PHE A 326 1.13 3.50 16.96
C PHE A 326 2.09 2.43 17.49
N ASP A 327 3.33 2.46 17.00
CA ASP A 327 4.40 1.67 17.57
C ASP A 327 4.79 2.22 18.95
N ASP A 328 5.10 1.32 19.88
CA ASP A 328 5.56 1.63 21.24
C ASP A 328 4.64 2.60 22.01
N ALA A 329 3.33 2.53 21.71
CA ALA A 329 2.34 3.45 22.25
C ALA A 329 2.17 3.32 23.77
N PHE A 330 2.46 2.15 24.34
CA PHE A 330 2.32 1.90 25.77
C PHE A 330 3.66 2.02 26.50
N ILE A 331 4.70 1.34 26.02
CA ILE A 331 6.00 1.25 26.71
C ILE A 331 6.71 2.60 26.79
N THR A 332 6.62 3.45 25.77
CA THR A 332 7.31 4.76 25.71
C THR A 332 7.00 5.65 26.92
N VAL A 333 5.78 5.58 27.45
CA VAL A 333 5.36 6.40 28.61
C VAL A 333 5.93 5.86 29.92
N VAL A 334 6.31 4.59 29.99
CA VAL A 334 6.85 3.99 31.22
C VAL A 334 8.27 3.48 31.06
N GLU A 335 8.92 3.79 29.94
CA GLU A 335 10.15 3.17 29.47
C GLU A 335 11.28 3.29 30.50
N VAL A 336 11.49 4.47 31.08
CA VAL A 336 12.58 4.69 32.04
C VAL A 336 12.40 3.87 33.31
N ILE A 337 11.16 3.77 33.81
CA ILE A 337 10.87 2.93 34.98
C ILE A 337 10.83 1.45 34.62
N PHE A 338 10.45 1.09 33.40
CA PHE A 338 10.60 -0.29 32.92
C PHE A 338 12.07 -0.72 32.95
N PHE A 339 12.99 0.09 32.42
CA PHE A 339 14.43 -0.19 32.47
C PHE A 339 14.96 -0.28 33.91
N SER A 340 14.52 0.60 34.81
CA SER A 340 15.03 0.62 36.19
C SER A 340 14.41 -0.44 37.10
N VAL A 341 13.11 -0.68 37.02
CA VAL A 341 12.40 -1.62 37.91
C VAL A 341 12.44 -3.04 37.36
N TYR A 342 12.24 -3.23 36.06
CA TYR A 342 12.19 -4.57 35.46
C TYR A 342 13.57 -5.08 35.07
N LEU A 343 14.32 -4.28 34.32
CA LEU A 343 15.65 -4.66 33.83
C LEU A 343 16.78 -4.34 34.84
N LYS A 344 16.45 -3.66 35.95
CA LYS A 344 17.40 -3.28 37.02
C LYS A 344 18.60 -2.47 36.51
N LEU A 345 18.38 -1.64 35.50
CA LEU A 345 19.40 -0.77 34.91
C LEU A 345 19.32 0.64 35.53
N SER A 346 20.48 1.27 35.72
CA SER A 346 20.51 2.66 36.19
C SER A 346 20.00 3.62 35.11
N PHE A 347 19.64 4.85 35.48
CA PHE A 347 19.31 5.88 34.49
C PHE A 347 20.51 6.21 33.57
N SER A 348 21.74 6.09 34.08
CA SER A 348 22.96 6.28 33.28
C SER A 348 23.10 5.18 32.22
N ASP A 349 22.80 3.93 32.58
CA ASP A 349 22.75 2.78 31.67
C ASP A 349 21.70 2.99 30.57
N PHE A 350 20.47 3.33 30.96
CA PHE A 350 19.37 3.64 30.03
C PHE A 350 19.76 4.76 29.06
N SER A 351 20.30 5.86 29.59
CA SER A 351 20.71 7.00 28.79
C SER A 351 21.83 6.66 27.81
N SER A 352 22.78 5.82 28.23
CA SER A 352 23.86 5.35 27.36
C SER A 352 23.35 4.44 26.24
N ILE A 353 22.42 3.53 26.56
CA ILE A 353 21.78 2.65 25.57
C ILE A 353 21.03 3.48 24.52
N MET A 354 20.17 4.41 24.96
CA MET A 354 19.41 5.26 24.04
C MET A 354 20.30 6.19 23.21
N GLY A 355 21.34 6.75 23.83
CA GLY A 355 22.36 7.53 23.13
C GLY A 355 23.06 6.74 22.02
N LEU A 356 23.47 5.50 22.31
CA LEU A 356 24.11 4.61 21.34
C LEU A 356 23.16 4.17 20.22
N CYS A 357 21.91 3.81 20.55
CA CYS A 357 20.91 3.41 19.55
C CYS A 357 20.63 4.55 18.56
N LEU A 358 20.46 5.79 19.04
CA LEU A 358 20.29 6.98 18.19
C LEU A 358 21.52 7.29 17.34
N LEU A 359 22.73 7.00 17.84
CA LEU A 359 23.96 7.16 17.06
C LEU A 359 24.04 6.11 15.95
N ILE A 360 23.72 4.86 16.27
CA ILE A 360 23.78 3.74 15.33
C ILE A 360 22.68 3.85 14.26
N SER A 361 21.49 4.35 14.62
CA SER A 361 20.39 4.54 13.66
C SER A 361 20.79 5.42 12.47
N LEU A 362 21.69 6.39 12.67
CA LEU A 362 22.23 7.24 11.60
C LEU A 362 22.94 6.44 10.50
N PHE A 363 23.65 5.38 10.88
CA PHE A 363 24.40 4.54 9.94
C PHE A 363 23.53 3.47 9.29
N VAL A 364 22.47 3.03 9.96
CA VAL A 364 21.60 1.94 9.48
C VAL A 364 20.51 2.45 8.54
N GLN A 365 20.02 3.68 8.71
CA GLN A 365 18.91 4.25 7.90
C GLN A 365 19.20 4.33 6.40
N ILE A 366 20.45 4.55 5.98
CA ILE A 366 20.80 4.67 4.55
C ILE A 366 20.87 3.29 3.86
N PRO A 367 21.58 2.29 4.41
CA PRO A 367 21.56 0.92 3.88
C PRO A 367 20.17 0.30 3.80
N THR A 368 19.27 0.56 4.76
CA THR A 368 17.94 -0.07 4.78
C THR A 368 17.04 0.41 3.63
N GLY A 369 17.14 1.68 3.24
CA GLY A 369 16.46 2.20 2.04
C GLY A 369 16.94 1.49 0.77
N TYR A 370 18.26 1.34 0.61
CA TYR A 370 18.86 0.59 -0.50
C TYR A 370 18.40 -0.88 -0.52
N LEU A 371 18.39 -1.55 0.63
CA LEU A 371 17.92 -2.94 0.74
C LEU A 371 16.45 -3.06 0.35
N SER A 372 15.63 -2.07 0.72
CA SER A 372 14.20 -2.04 0.40
C SER A 372 13.89 -1.78 -1.08
N ASP A 373 14.80 -1.14 -1.80
CA ASP A 373 14.68 -0.94 -3.24
C ASP A 373 15.23 -2.14 -4.02
N LYS A 374 16.24 -2.83 -3.48
CA LYS A 374 16.86 -4.02 -4.09
C LYS A 374 16.04 -5.30 -3.89
N PHE A 375 15.46 -5.45 -2.71
CA PHE A 375 14.65 -6.61 -2.33
C PHE A 375 13.19 -6.21 -2.23
N ASP A 376 12.28 -7.18 -2.23
CA ASP A 376 10.84 -6.91 -2.13
C ASP A 376 10.51 -6.13 -0.84
N ARG A 377 9.82 -4.98 -0.98
CA ARG A 377 9.46 -4.10 0.15
C ARG A 377 8.57 -4.79 1.17
N LYS A 378 7.68 -5.68 0.73
CA LYS A 378 6.81 -6.44 1.62
C LYS A 378 7.67 -7.41 2.46
N LEU A 379 8.64 -8.08 1.86
CA LEU A 379 9.59 -8.92 2.57
C LEU A 379 10.36 -8.12 3.64
N MET A 380 10.89 -6.95 3.29
CA MET A 380 11.60 -6.09 4.25
C MET A 380 10.69 -5.65 5.41
N LEU A 381 9.44 -5.30 5.12
CA LEU A 381 8.43 -4.94 6.12
C LEU A 381 8.09 -6.11 7.06
N VAL A 382 7.95 -7.33 6.52
CA VAL A 382 7.67 -8.55 7.29
C VAL A 382 8.88 -8.92 8.16
N LEU A 383 10.09 -8.86 7.61
CA LEU A 383 11.32 -9.16 8.35
C LEU A 383 11.55 -8.16 9.49
N GLY A 384 11.40 -6.86 9.23
CA GLY A 384 11.55 -5.82 10.25
C GLY A 384 10.56 -6.00 11.40
N ASN A 385 9.27 -6.12 11.11
CA ASN A 385 8.24 -6.34 12.13
C ASN A 385 8.42 -7.67 12.88
N GLY A 386 8.79 -8.74 12.18
CA GLY A 386 9.03 -10.05 12.78
C GLY A 386 10.23 -10.05 13.73
N ALA A 387 11.34 -9.43 13.34
CA ALA A 387 12.53 -9.33 14.17
C ALA A 387 12.31 -8.44 15.41
N GLU A 388 11.52 -7.38 15.29
CA GLU A 388 11.12 -6.58 16.47
C GLU A 388 10.28 -7.37 17.47
N ILE A 389 9.35 -8.20 17.00
CA ILE A 389 8.57 -9.10 17.88
C ILE A 389 9.51 -10.01 18.66
N VAL A 390 10.53 -10.58 18.01
CA VAL A 390 11.55 -11.40 18.68
C VAL A 390 12.32 -10.58 19.72
N CYS A 391 12.69 -9.34 19.41
CA CYS A 391 13.37 -8.45 20.37
C CYS A 391 12.50 -8.16 21.61
N LEU A 392 11.22 -7.83 21.41
CA LEU A 392 10.28 -7.55 22.51
C LEU A 392 10.03 -8.79 23.39
N ILE A 393 9.88 -9.97 22.78
CA ILE A 393 9.78 -11.24 23.50
C ILE A 393 11.06 -11.51 24.29
N THR A 394 12.22 -11.26 23.67
CA THR A 394 13.51 -11.48 24.34
C THR A 394 13.64 -10.55 25.55
N LEU A 395 13.28 -9.27 25.44
CA LEU A 395 13.26 -8.33 26.57
C LEU A 395 12.32 -8.78 27.70
N LEU A 396 11.16 -9.36 27.35
CA LEU A 396 10.17 -9.87 28.31
C LEU A 396 10.68 -11.06 29.14
N PHE A 397 11.59 -11.87 28.62
CA PHE A 397 12.14 -13.02 29.34
C PHE A 397 13.60 -12.82 29.77
N LEU A 398 14.22 -11.70 29.42
CA LEU A 398 15.64 -11.48 29.66
C LEU A 398 16.06 -11.62 31.13
N PRO A 399 15.31 -11.07 32.12
CA PRO A 399 15.70 -11.21 33.53
C PRO A 399 15.64 -12.63 34.07
N SER A 400 14.88 -13.54 33.44
CA SER A 400 14.85 -14.96 33.83
C SER A 400 15.91 -15.80 33.12
N LEU A 401 16.40 -15.35 31.96
CA LEU A 401 17.38 -16.06 31.15
C LEU A 401 18.83 -15.79 31.59
N ILE A 402 19.16 -14.58 32.02
CA ILE A 402 20.54 -14.17 32.33
C ILE A 402 20.65 -13.78 33.80
N LYS A 403 21.54 -14.46 34.52
CA LYS A 403 21.95 -14.07 35.88
C LYS A 403 23.15 -13.13 35.77
N GLY A 404 23.00 -11.86 36.15
CA GLY A 404 24.08 -10.88 36.15
C GLY A 404 23.63 -9.50 35.63
N SER A 405 24.60 -8.67 35.22
CA SER A 405 24.30 -7.38 34.61
C SER A 405 23.58 -7.56 33.27
N LEU A 406 22.44 -6.89 33.12
CA LEU A 406 21.63 -6.93 31.90
C LEU A 406 22.03 -5.83 30.90
N PHE A 407 23.02 -4.99 31.20
CA PHE A 407 23.39 -3.85 30.36
C PHE A 407 23.75 -4.24 28.93
N ILE A 408 24.73 -5.15 28.75
CA ILE A 408 25.19 -5.57 27.41
C ILE A 408 24.09 -6.33 26.64
N PRO A 409 23.36 -7.30 27.24
CA PRO A 409 22.25 -7.95 26.55
C PRO A 409 21.16 -6.97 26.08
N VAL A 410 20.74 -6.03 26.94
CA VAL A 410 19.72 -5.03 26.58
C VAL A 410 20.23 -4.11 25.48
N LEU A 411 21.49 -3.65 25.56
CA LEU A 411 22.11 -2.83 24.52
C LEU A 411 22.09 -3.51 23.16
N ILE A 412 22.48 -4.79 23.08
CA ILE A 412 22.48 -5.55 21.82
C ILE A 412 21.05 -5.66 21.27
N ILE A 413 20.07 -5.97 22.12
CA ILE A 413 18.67 -6.10 21.69
C ILE A 413 18.13 -4.77 21.16
N GLU A 414 18.38 -3.65 21.85
CA GLU A 414 17.91 -2.33 21.40
C GLU A 414 18.59 -1.87 20.12
N ILE A 415 19.87 -2.19 19.92
CA ILE A 415 20.57 -1.92 18.65
C ILE A 415 19.94 -2.69 17.50
N ILE A 416 19.68 -3.99 17.70
CA ILE A 416 19.03 -4.84 16.69
C ILE A 416 17.62 -4.29 16.39
N ARG A 417 16.83 -4.03 17.43
CA ARG A 417 15.46 -3.48 17.32
C ARG A 417 15.46 -2.17 16.53
N THR A 418 16.38 -1.26 16.82
CA THR A 418 16.54 0.01 16.10
C THR A 418 16.85 -0.20 14.62
N GLY A 419 17.75 -1.15 14.29
CA GLY A 419 18.08 -1.47 12.91
C GLY A 419 16.91 -2.10 12.13
N MET A 420 16.13 -2.97 12.79
CA MET A 420 14.96 -3.62 12.19
C MET A 420 13.80 -2.64 11.97
N LEU A 421 13.59 -1.70 12.90
CA LEU A 421 12.63 -0.61 12.73
C LEU A 421 12.97 0.26 11.52
N ALA A 422 14.25 0.56 11.33
CA ALA A 422 14.74 1.29 10.16
C ALA A 422 14.54 0.51 8.84
N LEU A 423 14.49 -0.82 8.87
CA LEU A 423 14.19 -1.67 7.72
C LEU A 423 12.70 -1.70 7.37
N ALA A 424 11.83 -1.67 8.38
CA ALA A 424 10.38 -1.61 8.18
C ALA A 424 9.88 -0.21 7.75
N SER A 425 10.59 0.85 8.17
CA SER A 425 10.19 2.24 7.97
C SER A 425 10.05 2.61 6.48
N GLY A 426 8.97 3.32 6.14
CA GLY A 426 8.71 3.84 4.78
C GLY A 426 8.21 2.80 3.76
N ASN A 427 8.49 1.51 3.96
CA ASN A 427 8.01 0.44 3.08
C ASN A 427 6.49 0.30 3.10
N PHE A 428 5.88 0.46 4.27
CA PHE A 428 4.43 0.43 4.44
C PHE A 428 3.72 1.52 3.63
N GLU A 429 4.19 2.77 3.75
CA GLU A 429 3.64 3.92 3.04
C GLU A 429 3.62 3.72 1.52
N VAL A 430 4.74 3.25 0.96
CA VAL A 430 4.86 3.02 -0.48
C VAL A 430 3.91 1.91 -0.95
N LEU A 431 3.88 0.78 -0.25
CA LEU A 431 3.02 -0.35 -0.60
C LEU A 431 1.53 0.03 -0.55
N ILE A 432 1.09 0.71 0.51
CA ILE A 432 -0.31 1.13 0.62
C ILE A 432 -0.65 2.19 -0.43
N PHE A 433 0.24 3.13 -0.68
CA PHE A 433 0.02 4.13 -1.74
C PHE A 433 -0.17 3.45 -3.10
N ASN A 434 0.66 2.46 -3.42
CA ASN A 434 0.54 1.69 -4.64
C ASN A 434 -0.75 0.85 -4.68
N MET A 435 -1.22 0.32 -3.54
CA MET A 435 -2.55 -0.30 -3.45
C MET A 435 -3.68 0.68 -3.73
N PHE A 436 -3.64 1.89 -3.16
CA PHE A 436 -4.63 2.95 -3.44
C PHE A 436 -4.64 3.33 -4.92
N LYS A 437 -3.47 3.43 -5.54
CA LYS A 437 -3.34 3.71 -6.98
C LYS A 437 -3.98 2.61 -7.82
N ARG A 438 -3.79 1.32 -7.46
CA ARG A 438 -4.46 0.18 -8.11
C ARG A 438 -5.98 0.19 -7.91
N GLU A 439 -6.46 0.72 -6.79
CA GLU A 439 -7.90 0.93 -6.52
C GLU A 439 -8.49 2.16 -7.25
N GLY A 440 -7.70 2.83 -8.12
CA GLY A 440 -8.13 4.03 -8.85
C GLY A 440 -8.25 5.29 -7.99
N LYS A 441 -7.69 5.29 -6.78
CA LYS A 441 -7.74 6.43 -5.85
C LYS A 441 -6.58 7.39 -6.11
N THR A 442 -6.85 8.68 -5.95
CA THR A 442 -5.85 9.73 -6.14
C THR A 442 -4.88 9.80 -4.97
N GLU A 443 -3.72 10.43 -5.18
CA GLU A 443 -2.78 10.74 -4.10
C GLU A 443 -3.44 11.60 -3.01
N LYS A 444 -4.33 12.53 -3.41
CA LYS A 444 -5.10 13.35 -2.50
C LYS A 444 -5.98 12.49 -1.57
N ASP A 445 -6.65 11.47 -2.11
CA ASP A 445 -7.50 10.57 -1.32
C ASP A 445 -6.70 9.78 -0.28
N PHE A 446 -5.49 9.31 -0.66
CA PHE A 446 -4.57 8.66 0.27
C PHE A 446 -4.15 9.61 1.38
N MET A 447 -3.73 10.83 1.04
CA MET A 447 -3.27 11.82 2.01
C MET A 447 -4.37 12.24 2.99
N GLU A 448 -5.59 12.48 2.50
CA GLU A 448 -6.73 12.82 3.34
C GLU A 448 -7.11 11.69 4.31
N LYS A 449 -7.21 10.45 3.82
CA LYS A 449 -7.51 9.29 4.68
C LYS A 449 -6.39 9.00 5.67
N SER A 450 -5.13 9.03 5.23
CA SER A 450 -3.97 8.82 6.08
C SER A 450 -3.92 9.85 7.21
N ALA A 451 -4.16 11.14 6.91
CA ALA A 451 -4.21 12.20 7.91
C ALA A 451 -5.39 12.07 8.89
N SER A 452 -6.55 11.64 8.39
CA SER A 452 -7.74 11.36 9.22
C SER A 452 -7.47 10.22 10.20
N TYR A 453 -6.94 9.08 9.72
CA TYR A 453 -6.64 7.93 10.57
C TYR A 453 -5.49 8.21 11.55
N PHE A 454 -4.46 8.95 11.13
CA PHE A 454 -3.39 9.41 12.02
C PHE A 454 -3.96 10.26 13.18
N SER A 455 -4.93 11.12 12.89
CA SER A 455 -5.58 11.95 13.92
C SER A 455 -6.32 11.11 14.95
N ILE A 456 -7.01 10.04 14.52
CA ILE A 456 -7.67 9.08 15.41
C ILE A 456 -6.63 8.33 16.25
N GLY A 457 -5.57 7.83 15.60
CA GLY A 457 -4.50 7.15 16.30
C GLY A 457 -3.82 8.04 17.35
N ALA A 458 -3.64 9.33 17.09
CA ALA A 458 -3.01 10.25 18.04
C ALA A 458 -3.82 10.39 19.33
N ILE A 459 -5.16 10.39 19.22
CA ILE A 459 -6.06 10.35 20.38
C ILE A 459 -5.89 9.03 21.15
N ILE A 460 -5.84 7.91 20.42
CA ILE A 460 -5.66 6.59 21.01
C ILE A 460 -4.31 6.51 21.72
N ALA A 461 -3.21 6.97 21.12
CA ALA A 461 -1.88 7.01 21.74
C ALA A 461 -1.86 7.87 23.01
N ALA A 462 -2.59 8.99 23.05
CA ALA A 462 -2.71 9.80 24.26
C ALA A 462 -3.43 9.05 25.39
N ILE A 463 -4.49 8.29 25.07
CA ILE A 463 -5.20 7.43 26.02
C ILE A 463 -4.34 6.25 26.45
N SER A 464 -3.63 5.60 25.51
CA SER A 464 -2.71 4.49 25.77
C SER A 464 -1.63 4.87 26.78
N GLY A 465 -1.14 6.12 26.76
CA GLY A 465 -0.19 6.60 27.75
C GLY A 465 -0.74 6.60 29.18
N PHE A 466 -2.00 7.01 29.39
CA PHE A 466 -2.64 6.92 30.71
C PHE A 466 -2.92 5.46 31.10
N VAL A 467 -3.43 4.65 30.18
CA VAL A 467 -3.67 3.23 30.42
C VAL A 467 -2.36 2.51 30.80
N SER A 468 -1.25 2.85 30.13
CA SER A 468 0.07 2.28 30.39
C SER A 468 0.53 2.51 31.84
N THR A 469 0.42 3.73 32.37
CA THR A 469 0.85 4.02 33.75
C THR A 469 -0.03 3.33 34.80
N VAL A 470 -1.32 3.18 34.51
CA VAL A 470 -2.24 2.40 35.36
C VAL A 470 -1.85 0.92 35.33
N LEU A 471 -1.70 0.32 34.15
CA LEU A 471 -1.33 -1.09 34.01
C LEU A 471 0.04 -1.40 34.62
N PHE A 472 1.00 -0.49 34.49
CA PHE A 472 2.33 -0.62 35.08
C PHE A 472 2.27 -0.79 36.60
N SER A 473 1.33 -0.10 37.27
CA SER A 473 1.14 -0.21 38.73
C SER A 473 0.61 -1.57 39.19
N TYR A 474 -0.07 -2.32 38.31
CA TYR A 474 -0.52 -3.69 38.59
C TYR A 474 0.58 -4.70 38.26
N LEU A 475 1.14 -4.60 37.06
CA LEU A 475 2.18 -5.50 36.58
C LEU A 475 3.08 -4.78 35.57
N VAL A 476 4.36 -4.67 35.93
CA VAL A 476 5.40 -3.89 35.25
C VAL A 476 5.56 -4.24 33.76
N ILE A 477 5.27 -5.49 33.37
CA ILE A 477 5.45 -5.98 31.99
C ILE A 477 4.24 -5.77 31.07
N LEU A 478 3.05 -5.41 31.60
CA LEU A 478 1.83 -5.30 30.80
C LEU A 478 1.93 -4.30 29.64
N PRO A 479 2.52 -3.10 29.81
CA PRO A 479 2.72 -2.17 28.70
C PRO A 479 3.50 -2.78 27.53
N LEU A 480 4.56 -3.55 27.81
CA LEU A 480 5.36 -4.23 26.79
C LEU A 480 4.57 -5.32 26.06
N ILE A 481 3.72 -6.07 26.78
CA ILE A 481 2.85 -7.11 26.20
C ILE A 481 1.81 -6.50 25.25
N LEU A 482 1.29 -5.31 25.57
CA LEU A 482 0.34 -4.61 24.70
C LEU A 482 1.02 -4.13 23.41
N ASP A 483 2.23 -3.57 23.49
CA ASP A 483 2.97 -3.19 22.29
C ASP A 483 3.38 -4.41 21.45
N LEU A 484 3.75 -5.53 22.08
CA LEU A 484 3.95 -6.81 21.39
C LEU A 484 2.69 -7.25 20.63
N SER A 485 1.51 -7.11 21.24
CA SER A 485 0.23 -7.44 20.61
C SER A 485 -0.05 -6.54 19.40
N ILE A 486 0.23 -5.24 19.50
CA ILE A 486 0.15 -4.30 18.38
C ILE A 486 1.08 -4.72 17.23
N LYS A 487 2.32 -5.08 17.56
CA LYS A 487 3.31 -5.51 16.55
C LYS A 487 2.89 -6.79 15.84
N ILE A 488 2.30 -7.76 16.56
CA ILE A 488 1.73 -8.98 15.95
C ILE A 488 0.60 -8.62 14.98
N ILE A 489 -0.32 -7.72 15.36
CA ILE A 489 -1.40 -7.25 14.48
C ILE A 489 -0.82 -6.60 13.21
N LYS A 490 0.22 -5.78 13.35
CA LYS A 490 0.90 -5.15 12.21
C LYS A 490 1.61 -6.15 11.32
N LEU A 491 2.32 -7.13 11.89
CA LEU A 491 2.95 -8.21 11.13
C LEU A 491 1.91 -9.01 10.33
N LEU A 492 0.80 -9.39 10.96
CA LEU A 492 -0.31 -10.07 10.27
C LEU A 492 -0.83 -9.20 9.13
N SER A 493 -1.04 -7.89 9.37
CA SER A 493 -1.47 -6.97 8.33
C SER A 493 -0.50 -6.90 7.14
N ALA A 494 0.82 -6.93 7.40
CA ALA A 494 1.87 -6.89 6.38
C ALA A 494 1.92 -8.18 5.54
N ILE A 495 1.71 -9.34 6.16
CA ILE A 495 1.67 -10.64 5.46
C ILE A 495 0.57 -10.66 4.39
N PHE A 496 -0.57 -10.02 4.65
CA PHE A 496 -1.70 -9.94 3.72
C PHE A 496 -1.55 -8.89 2.61
N MET A 497 -0.49 -8.07 2.60
CA MET A 497 -0.26 -7.07 1.55
C MET A 497 0.20 -7.75 0.24
N CYS A 498 -0.10 -7.14 -0.91
CA CYS A 498 0.44 -7.61 -2.19
C CYS A 498 1.91 -7.22 -2.35
N SER A 499 2.73 -8.11 -2.91
CA SER A 499 4.10 -7.80 -3.32
C SER A 499 4.10 -6.93 -4.59
N GLU A 500 5.16 -6.15 -4.79
CA GLU A 500 5.38 -5.37 -6.00
C GLU A 500 6.21 -6.19 -7.01
N ALA A 501 5.81 -6.16 -8.28
CA ALA A 501 6.66 -6.67 -9.35
C ALA A 501 7.88 -5.74 -9.50
N ILE A 502 9.08 -6.32 -9.41
CA ILE A 502 10.35 -5.61 -9.45
C ILE A 502 10.53 -4.96 -10.84
N HIS A 503 10.51 -3.63 -10.89
CA HIS A 503 10.91 -2.87 -12.08
C HIS A 503 11.65 -1.58 -11.69
N LYS A 504 12.99 -1.61 -11.76
CA LYS A 504 13.81 -0.85 -12.73
C LYS A 504 15.28 -0.67 -12.30
N GLU A 505 16.10 -0.45 -13.34
CA GLU A 505 17.53 -0.14 -13.34
C GLU A 505 17.98 0.94 -12.36
N MET A 506 19.17 0.71 -11.83
CA MET A 506 19.90 1.55 -10.88
C MET A 506 20.24 2.92 -11.46
N THR A 507 19.63 3.97 -10.91
CA THR A 507 20.26 5.29 -10.90
C THR A 507 21.22 5.38 -9.71
N LYS A 508 22.52 5.50 -10.01
CA LYS A 508 23.54 5.81 -9.00
C LYS A 508 23.12 7.04 -8.21
N ILE A 509 22.89 6.89 -6.91
CA ILE A 509 22.66 8.00 -5.98
C ILE A 509 23.92 8.86 -5.98
N LYS A 510 23.92 9.94 -6.76
CA LYS A 510 24.91 11.02 -6.63
C LYS A 510 24.33 12.04 -5.67
N MET A 511 24.68 11.92 -4.38
CA MET A 511 24.51 13.02 -3.43
C MET A 511 25.46 14.16 -3.81
N LYS A 512 24.98 15.11 -4.63
CA LYS A 512 25.63 16.42 -4.76
C LYS A 512 24.79 17.44 -4.01
N VAL A 513 25.19 17.76 -2.78
CA VAL A 513 24.66 18.91 -2.05
C VAL A 513 25.21 20.17 -2.72
N LYS A 514 24.36 21.02 -3.28
CA LYS A 514 24.78 22.38 -3.70
C LYS A 514 25.22 23.13 -2.44
N SER A 515 26.27 23.95 -2.52
CA SER A 515 26.87 24.67 -1.38
C SER A 515 25.81 25.22 -0.41
N LEU A 516 25.86 24.77 0.84
CA LEU A 516 24.98 25.23 1.91
C LEU A 516 25.41 26.63 2.34
N ASN A 517 24.50 27.61 2.27
CA ASN A 517 24.76 28.93 2.85
C ASN A 517 24.67 28.83 4.38
N HIS A 518 25.57 29.53 5.09
CA HIS A 518 25.56 29.66 6.55
C HIS A 518 24.18 30.02 7.15
N LYS A 519 23.33 30.78 6.44
CA LYS A 519 21.96 31.09 6.89
C LYS A 519 21.07 29.84 6.99
N LEU A 520 21.13 28.97 5.98
CA LEU A 520 20.34 27.73 5.96
C LEU A 520 20.88 26.77 7.02
N LEU A 521 22.20 26.63 7.12
CA LEU A 521 22.82 25.78 8.15
C LEU A 521 22.43 26.22 9.58
N PHE A 522 22.42 27.53 9.84
CA PHE A 522 21.99 28.09 11.12
C PHE A 522 20.50 27.78 11.41
N LEU A 523 19.63 27.92 10.41
CA LEU A 523 18.21 27.56 10.53
C LEU A 523 18.04 26.08 10.90
N LEU A 524 18.68 25.18 10.15
CA LEU A 524 18.58 23.73 10.38
C LEU A 524 19.10 23.37 11.77
N PHE A 525 20.24 23.92 12.19
CA PHE A 525 20.81 23.70 13.52
C PHE A 525 19.88 24.21 14.63
N SER A 526 19.31 25.41 14.47
CA SER A 526 18.39 25.99 15.46
C SER A 526 17.12 25.14 15.62
N LEU A 527 16.55 24.65 14.52
CA LEU A 527 15.38 23.77 14.55
C LEU A 527 15.72 22.40 15.15
N ALA A 528 16.90 21.85 14.84
CA ALA A 528 17.39 20.60 15.39
C ALA A 528 17.63 20.70 16.91
N LEU A 529 18.16 21.83 17.38
CA LEU A 529 18.31 22.11 18.81
C LEU A 529 16.95 22.21 19.52
N LEU A 530 15.99 22.94 18.95
CA LEU A 530 14.64 23.03 19.53
C LEU A 530 13.95 21.66 19.62
N PHE A 531 14.16 20.79 18.63
CA PHE A 531 13.71 19.41 18.67
C PHE A 531 14.43 18.61 19.79
N CYS A 532 15.75 18.76 19.92
CA CYS A 532 16.52 18.12 20.98
C CYS A 532 16.04 18.54 22.38
N ILE A 533 15.77 19.83 22.61
CA ILE A 533 15.28 20.35 23.89
C ILE A 533 13.94 19.72 24.26
N SER A 534 13.01 19.64 23.28
CA SER A 534 11.66 19.15 23.52
C SER A 534 11.59 17.64 23.73
N ARG A 535 12.55 16.87 23.19
CA ARG A 535 12.59 15.40 23.32
C ARG A 535 13.57 14.89 24.37
N GLY A 536 14.75 15.48 24.49
CA GLY A 536 15.78 15.01 25.42
C GLY A 536 15.34 15.09 26.87
N THR A 537 14.72 16.19 27.28
CA THR A 537 14.26 16.39 28.67
C THR A 537 13.05 15.53 29.05
N PHE A 538 12.35 14.95 28.07
CA PHE A 538 11.13 14.17 28.30
C PHE A 538 11.37 12.94 29.18
N SER A 539 12.48 12.25 28.99
CA SER A 539 12.84 11.04 29.74
C SER A 539 13.13 11.31 31.22
N LEU A 540 13.36 12.56 31.63
CA LEU A 540 13.59 12.92 33.03
C LEU A 540 12.30 13.14 33.82
N TYR A 541 11.17 13.42 33.17
CA TYR A 541 9.94 13.78 33.87
C TYR A 541 9.40 12.65 34.76
N GLN A 542 9.43 11.42 34.25
CA GLN A 542 8.96 10.25 34.98
C GLN A 542 9.79 9.97 36.26
N PRO A 543 11.14 9.90 36.21
CA PRO A 543 11.94 9.75 37.42
C PRO A 543 11.89 10.97 38.35
N VAL A 544 11.79 12.20 37.84
CA VAL A 544 11.58 13.40 38.69
C VAL A 544 10.29 13.28 39.50
N MET A 545 9.15 12.95 38.87
CA MET A 545 7.88 12.80 39.58
C MET A 545 7.93 11.71 40.64
N THR A 546 8.56 10.59 40.32
CA THR A 546 8.71 9.46 41.25
C THR A 546 9.60 9.84 42.44
N SER A 547 10.68 10.57 42.21
CA SER A 547 11.57 11.07 43.28
C SER A 547 10.87 12.03 44.24
N LEU A 548 9.86 12.77 43.76
CA LEU A 548 9.06 13.69 44.57
C LEU A 548 7.90 13.01 45.32
N GLY A 549 7.75 11.70 45.17
CA GLY A 549 6.67 10.91 45.79
C GLY A 549 5.32 11.02 45.08
N ILE A 550 5.30 11.45 43.81
CA ILE A 550 4.07 11.59 43.02
C ILE A 550 3.73 10.24 42.35
N PRO A 551 2.52 9.69 42.55
CA PRO A 551 2.12 8.45 41.91
C PRO A 551 2.16 8.49 40.37
N LEU A 552 2.56 7.38 39.75
CA LEU A 552 2.80 7.29 38.31
C LEU A 552 1.54 7.49 37.45
N TYR A 553 0.35 7.16 37.96
CA TYR A 553 -0.89 7.38 37.22
C TYR A 553 -1.19 8.88 37.00
N TYR A 554 -0.70 9.78 37.87
CA TYR A 554 -0.79 11.22 37.64
C TYR A 554 0.06 11.68 36.47
N TYR A 555 1.22 11.05 36.22
CA TYR A 555 2.04 11.31 35.04
C TYR A 555 1.32 10.91 33.75
N GLY A 556 0.68 9.73 33.74
CA GLY A 556 -0.12 9.29 32.59
C GLY A 556 -1.29 10.23 32.31
N LEU A 557 -1.99 10.69 33.35
CA LEU A 557 -3.10 11.64 33.23
C LEU A 557 -2.62 12.97 32.66
N LEU A 558 -1.49 13.47 33.17
CA LEU A 558 -0.86 14.70 32.70
C LEU A 558 -0.47 14.60 31.21
N ILE A 559 0.17 13.51 30.79
CA ILE A 559 0.52 13.26 29.38
C ILE A 559 -0.71 13.21 28.49
N MET A 560 -1.77 12.54 28.93
CA MET A 560 -3.01 12.43 28.16
C MET A 560 -3.62 13.82 27.93
N ILE A 561 -3.82 14.61 29.00
CA ILE A 561 -4.38 15.97 28.92
C ILE A 561 -3.53 16.85 28.02
N VAL A 562 -2.22 16.79 28.19
CA VAL A 562 -1.25 17.59 27.43
C VAL A 562 -1.27 17.23 25.95
N ASN A 563 -1.16 15.95 25.59
CA ASN A 563 -1.12 15.52 24.19
C ASN A 563 -2.46 15.84 23.48
N LEU A 564 -3.60 15.68 24.16
CA LEU A 564 -4.91 16.10 23.65
C LEU A 564 -5.00 17.62 23.45
N SER A 565 -4.46 18.42 24.39
CA SER A 565 -4.42 19.88 24.29
C SER A 565 -3.57 20.36 23.12
N ILE A 566 -2.40 19.74 22.90
CA ILE A 566 -1.52 20.02 21.76
C ILE A 566 -2.23 19.73 20.45
N PHE A 567 -2.96 18.61 20.36
CA PHE A 567 -3.69 18.25 19.16
C PHE A 567 -4.73 19.31 18.76
N VAL A 568 -5.49 19.83 19.74
CA VAL A 568 -6.45 20.94 19.52
C VAL A 568 -5.71 22.22 19.11
N LEU A 569 -4.64 22.56 19.83
CA LEU A 569 -3.89 23.80 19.61
C LEU A 569 -3.18 23.82 18.23
N LEU A 570 -2.64 22.69 17.77
CA LEU A 570 -2.04 22.54 16.43
C LEU A 570 -3.05 22.83 15.31
N ARG A 571 -4.31 22.42 15.46
CA ARG A 571 -5.36 22.73 14.47
C ARG A 571 -5.63 24.23 14.37
N VAL A 572 -5.60 24.93 15.50
CA VAL A 572 -5.80 26.39 15.54
C VAL A 572 -4.58 27.12 14.99
N LEU A 573 -3.37 26.74 15.41
CA LEU A 573 -2.13 27.40 15.02
C LEU A 573 -1.74 27.15 13.57
N LYS A 574 -2.10 26.01 12.97
CA LYS A 574 -1.88 25.74 11.53
C LYS A 574 -2.41 26.86 10.63
N LYS A 575 -3.48 27.56 11.04
CA LYS A 575 -4.05 28.70 10.28
C LYS A 575 -3.27 30.01 10.45
N LYS A 576 -2.35 30.10 11.42
CA LYS A 576 -1.63 31.32 11.83
C LYS A 576 -0.11 31.18 11.78
N VAL A 577 0.42 30.12 11.15
CA VAL A 577 1.86 29.79 11.14
C VAL A 577 2.74 30.91 10.59
N SER A 578 2.24 31.66 9.59
CA SER A 578 2.97 32.76 8.96
C SER A 578 3.32 33.93 9.89
N LEU A 579 2.72 33.99 11.09
CA LEU A 579 3.00 35.04 12.07
C LEU A 579 4.25 34.75 12.93
N PHE A 580 4.78 33.53 12.90
CA PHE A 580 5.90 33.13 13.76
C PHE A 580 7.24 33.27 13.03
N LYS A 581 8.22 33.87 13.72
CA LYS A 581 9.61 33.96 13.27
C LYS A 581 10.50 33.07 14.13
N LEU A 582 11.60 32.56 13.55
CA LEU A 582 12.56 31.72 14.27
C LEU A 582 13.12 32.42 15.53
N SER A 583 13.37 33.72 15.46
CA SER A 583 13.85 34.51 16.60
C SER A 583 12.85 34.53 17.76
N THR A 584 11.56 34.64 17.45
CA THR A 584 10.48 34.57 18.45
C THR A 584 10.45 33.19 19.10
N LEU A 585 10.66 32.11 18.33
CA LEU A 585 10.69 30.75 18.86
C LEU A 585 11.85 30.51 19.82
N LEU A 586 13.05 31.01 19.47
CA LEU A 586 14.22 30.92 20.35
C LEU A 586 14.02 31.74 21.63
N LEU A 587 13.41 32.93 21.54
CA LEU A 587 13.11 33.78 22.71
C LEU A 587 12.07 33.12 23.64
N VAL A 588 11.00 32.57 23.07
CA VAL A 588 9.98 31.84 23.84
C VAL A 588 10.60 30.63 24.52
N SER A 589 11.45 29.88 23.81
CA SER A 589 12.13 28.70 24.38
C SER A 589 13.08 29.09 25.52
N PHE A 590 13.83 30.19 25.37
CA PHE A 590 14.64 30.76 26.43
C PHE A 590 13.81 31.16 27.65
N ALA A 591 12.68 31.86 27.44
CA ALA A 591 11.80 32.29 28.51
C ALA A 591 11.18 31.09 29.26
N VAL A 592 10.74 30.05 28.53
CA VAL A 592 10.20 28.82 29.11
C VAL A 592 11.25 28.12 29.97
N LEU A 593 12.46 27.88 29.45
CA LEU A 593 13.51 27.19 30.21
C LEU A 593 13.96 27.99 31.43
N THR A 594 14.05 29.32 31.32
CA THR A 594 14.40 30.20 32.45
C THR A 594 13.31 30.18 33.51
N PHE A 595 12.05 30.26 33.11
CA PHE A 595 10.90 30.16 34.01
C PHE A 595 10.86 28.83 34.77
N GLN A 596 11.15 27.73 34.08
CA GLN A 596 11.25 26.42 34.71
C GLN A 596 12.37 26.37 35.76
N GLY A 597 13.54 26.97 35.50
CA GLY A 597 14.62 27.06 36.48
C GLY A 597 14.20 27.80 37.77
N VAL A 598 13.36 28.82 37.65
CA VAL A 598 12.85 29.60 38.80
C VAL A 598 11.83 28.80 39.62
N LEU A 599 10.97 28.01 38.98
CA LEU A 599 9.92 27.22 39.66
C LEU A 599 10.46 26.09 40.55
N VAL A 600 11.71 25.69 40.37
CA VAL A 600 12.32 24.52 41.03
C VAL A 600 13.15 24.91 42.26
N ILE A 601 13.30 26.19 42.58
CA ILE A 601 14.01 26.65 43.79
C ILE A 601 13.24 26.12 45.02
N GLU A 602 13.84 25.13 45.68
CA GLU A 602 13.24 24.03 46.43
C GLU A 602 12.49 24.39 47.73
N HIS A 603 12.28 25.67 48.07
CA HIS A 603 12.17 26.03 49.49
C HIS A 603 10.76 26.26 50.09
N PHE A 604 9.64 26.13 49.36
CA PHE A 604 8.36 26.63 49.92
C PHE A 604 7.09 25.83 49.63
N ILE A 605 7.15 24.51 49.48
CA ILE A 605 5.96 23.76 49.04
C ILE A 605 5.69 22.51 49.87
N PRO A 606 4.80 22.59 50.87
CA PRO A 606 4.23 21.41 51.51
C PRO A 606 3.10 20.80 50.66
N GLY A 607 3.13 19.48 50.46
CA GLY A 607 2.01 18.68 49.93
C GLY A 607 2.20 18.11 48.51
N ASN A 608 1.76 16.87 48.32
CA ASN A 608 1.88 16.12 47.05
C ASN A 608 1.12 16.79 45.89
N LEU A 609 -0.03 17.44 46.17
CA LEU A 609 -0.82 18.13 45.16
C LEU A 609 -0.06 19.33 44.56
N PHE A 610 0.60 20.13 45.40
CA PHE A 610 1.31 21.32 44.93
C PHE A 610 2.60 20.93 44.20
N ARG A 611 3.32 19.89 44.66
CA ARG A 611 4.45 19.30 43.92
C ARG A 611 4.01 18.82 42.53
N PHE A 612 2.85 18.16 42.42
CA PHE A 612 2.28 17.77 41.13
C PHE A 612 1.94 18.99 40.26
N LEU A 613 1.31 20.04 40.82
CA LEU A 613 0.96 21.24 40.07
C LEU A 613 2.19 21.94 39.48
N ILE A 614 3.29 22.05 40.22
CA ILE A 614 4.54 22.61 39.69
C ILE A 614 5.09 21.76 38.55
N VAL A 615 5.20 20.45 38.74
CA VAL A 615 5.70 19.57 37.67
C VAL A 615 4.77 19.60 36.46
N ALA A 616 3.46 19.71 36.66
CA ALA A 616 2.48 19.87 35.61
C ALA A 616 2.67 21.20 34.84
N ILE A 617 2.99 22.30 35.52
CA ILE A 617 3.30 23.60 34.89
C ILE A 617 4.61 23.54 34.10
N ILE A 618 5.66 22.96 34.67
CA ILE A 618 6.96 22.75 34.00
C ILE A 618 6.75 21.91 32.74
N PHE A 619 6.06 20.77 32.89
CA PHE A 619 5.79 19.87 31.78
C PHE A 619 4.95 20.55 30.71
N SER A 620 3.84 21.20 31.09
CA SER A 620 2.94 21.88 30.15
C SER A 620 3.64 23.04 29.42
N SER A 621 4.53 23.77 30.08
CA SER A 621 5.30 24.84 29.44
C SER A 621 6.32 24.32 28.42
N MET A 622 6.95 23.16 28.66
CA MET A 622 7.86 22.54 27.67
C MET A 622 7.14 22.17 26.36
N GLN A 623 5.85 21.88 26.43
CA GLN A 623 5.05 21.51 25.25
C GLN A 623 4.87 22.67 24.28
N ILE A 624 5.03 23.91 24.75
CA ILE A 624 5.08 25.09 23.88
C ILE A 624 6.26 24.95 22.90
N ILE A 625 7.44 24.52 23.40
CA ILE A 625 8.63 24.29 22.57
C ILE A 625 8.41 23.10 21.62
N ARG A 626 7.79 22.02 22.11
CA ARG A 626 7.45 20.84 21.29
C ARG A 626 6.49 21.17 20.14
N LEU A 627 5.43 21.93 20.45
CA LEU A 627 4.42 22.40 19.49
C LEU A 627 5.07 23.14 18.31
N PHE A 628 6.07 23.98 18.60
CA PHE A 628 6.79 24.72 17.58
C PHE A 628 7.82 23.88 16.82
N SER A 629 8.60 23.05 17.52
CA SER A 629 9.65 22.21 16.92
C SER A 629 9.09 21.09 16.04
N GLU A 630 8.09 20.34 16.49
CA GLU A 630 7.50 19.24 15.68
C GLU A 630 6.45 19.76 14.69
N GLY A 631 5.72 20.82 15.05
CA GLY A 631 4.61 21.32 14.25
C GLY A 631 5.01 22.24 13.08
N LEU A 632 6.08 23.03 13.24
CA LEU A 632 6.42 24.11 12.29
C LEU A 632 7.77 23.94 11.58
N SER A 633 8.65 23.03 11.99
CA SER A 633 9.98 22.88 11.36
C SER A 633 9.90 22.64 9.86
N SER A 634 8.99 21.78 9.40
CA SER A 634 8.77 21.52 7.97
C SER A 634 8.33 22.78 7.22
N TYR A 635 7.55 23.67 7.84
CA TYR A 635 7.14 24.94 7.21
C TYR A 635 8.34 25.88 7.02
N PHE A 636 9.15 26.08 8.06
CA PHE A 636 10.34 26.94 7.99
C PHE A 636 11.37 26.41 6.99
N ILE A 637 11.62 25.10 6.99
CA ILE A 637 12.53 24.46 6.04
C ILE A 637 12.02 24.65 4.61
N ASN A 638 10.75 24.30 4.34
CA ASN A 638 10.16 24.43 3.00
C ASN A 638 10.14 25.88 2.49
N THR A 639 9.92 26.85 3.39
CA THR A 639 9.96 28.28 3.04
C THR A 639 11.37 28.73 2.67
N ALA A 640 12.38 28.26 3.40
CA ALA A 640 13.79 28.62 3.17
C ALA A 640 14.39 27.98 1.91
N ILE A 641 13.82 26.86 1.42
CA ILE A 641 14.34 26.10 0.26
C ILE A 641 13.36 26.05 -0.92
N LYS A 642 12.41 26.99 -1.00
CA LYS A 642 11.31 26.98 -1.99
C LYS A 642 11.79 26.71 -3.42
N ASP A 643 12.89 27.36 -3.81
CA ASP A 643 13.46 27.36 -5.17
C ASP A 643 14.66 26.38 -5.34
N ARG A 644 14.86 25.45 -4.40
CA ARG A 644 15.93 24.44 -4.47
C ARG A 644 15.40 23.09 -4.95
N ASP A 645 16.18 22.41 -5.76
CA ASP A 645 15.87 21.07 -6.27
C ASP A 645 16.29 19.95 -5.30
N ASP A 646 17.17 20.24 -4.32
CA ASP A 646 17.76 19.28 -3.39
C ASP A 646 17.00 19.18 -2.04
N LYS A 647 15.66 19.34 -2.05
CA LYS A 647 14.83 19.42 -0.83
C LYS A 647 14.94 18.19 0.07
N THR A 648 14.87 16.99 -0.51
CA THR A 648 14.96 15.73 0.24
C THR A 648 16.27 15.64 1.01
N THR A 649 17.38 16.01 0.39
CA THR A 649 18.71 16.01 1.01
C THR A 649 18.81 16.99 2.18
N ILE A 650 18.15 18.16 2.10
CA ILE A 650 18.09 19.13 3.20
C ILE A 650 17.27 18.58 4.38
N PHE A 651 16.15 17.91 4.12
CA PHE A 651 15.36 17.25 5.17
C PHE A 651 16.12 16.10 5.84
N SER A 652 16.88 15.31 5.07
CA SER A 652 17.78 14.29 5.62
C SER A 652 18.85 14.92 6.51
N LEU A 653 19.49 16.01 6.08
CA LEU A 653 20.50 16.72 6.89
C LEU A 653 19.91 17.24 8.21
N TYR A 654 18.71 17.82 8.18
CA TYR A 654 17.99 18.23 9.38
C TYR A 654 17.77 17.07 10.36
N SER A 655 17.24 15.95 9.85
CA SER A 655 16.99 14.74 10.67
C SER A 655 18.28 14.21 11.30
N THR A 656 19.37 14.16 10.53
CA THR A 656 20.70 13.77 11.02
C THR A 656 21.20 14.70 12.13
N MET A 657 21.10 16.02 11.95
CA MET A 657 21.51 16.98 12.97
C MET A 657 20.68 16.84 14.25
N ALA A 658 19.37 16.64 14.13
CA ALA A 658 18.46 16.45 15.25
C ALA A 658 18.76 15.18 16.05
N GLN A 659 18.98 14.04 15.36
CA GLN A 659 19.34 12.77 16.01
C GLN A 659 20.71 12.83 16.69
N LEU A 660 21.70 13.49 16.09
CA LEU A 660 23.03 13.66 16.68
C LEU A 660 22.98 14.49 17.97
N LEU A 661 22.27 15.61 17.94
CA LEU A 661 22.08 16.44 19.14
C LEU A 661 21.33 15.68 20.23
N LEU A 662 20.30 14.93 19.87
CA LEU A 662 19.53 14.12 20.82
C LEU A 662 20.37 13.01 21.44
N SER A 663 21.17 12.29 20.65
CA SER A 663 22.12 11.28 21.14
C SER A 663 23.12 11.89 22.14
N ALA A 664 23.73 13.03 21.80
CA ALA A 664 24.63 13.75 22.69
C ALA A 664 23.94 14.20 23.99
N SER A 665 22.69 14.65 23.90
CA SER A 665 21.88 15.00 25.06
C SER A 665 21.65 13.80 25.99
N PHE A 666 21.39 12.60 25.45
CA PHE A 666 21.23 11.39 26.27
C PHE A 666 22.51 11.04 27.02
N PHE A 667 23.67 11.03 26.35
CA PHE A 667 24.94 10.81 27.04
C PHE A 667 25.20 11.85 28.13
N LEU A 668 24.94 13.13 27.83
CA LEU A 668 25.10 14.21 28.80
C LEU A 668 24.19 14.02 30.03
N MET A 669 22.92 13.65 29.83
CA MET A 669 21.99 13.34 30.93
C MET A 669 22.49 12.19 31.81
N GLY A 670 23.02 11.13 31.20
CA GLY A 670 23.56 9.98 31.92
C GLY A 670 24.80 10.33 32.76
N VAL A 671 25.69 11.18 32.23
CA VAL A 671 26.88 11.67 32.93
C VAL A 671 26.50 12.61 34.07
N VAL A 672 25.61 13.58 33.82
CA VAL A 672 25.15 14.53 34.84
C VAL A 672 24.45 13.79 35.97
N GLN A 673 23.56 12.84 35.67
CA GLN A 673 22.90 12.06 36.72
C GLN A 673 23.87 11.20 37.53
N GLY A 674 24.97 10.72 36.94
CA GLY A 674 26.00 9.99 37.67
C GLY A 674 26.69 10.83 38.75
N GLY A 675 26.68 12.16 38.63
CA GLY A 675 27.32 13.08 39.57
C GLY A 675 26.37 13.79 40.53
N VAL A 676 25.06 13.49 40.51
CA VAL A 676 24.04 14.24 41.25
C VAL A 676 23.00 13.30 41.87
N ASP A 677 22.65 13.51 43.14
CA ASP A 677 21.78 12.60 43.90
C ASP A 677 20.29 12.68 43.52
N ASN A 678 19.86 13.76 42.86
CA ASN A 678 18.45 14.03 42.56
C ASN A 678 18.21 14.27 41.06
N TYR A 679 17.26 13.54 40.48
CA TYR A 679 16.81 13.70 39.07
C TYR A 679 16.33 15.12 38.75
N LEU A 680 15.79 15.84 39.75
CA LEU A 680 15.37 17.23 39.61
C LEU A 680 16.56 18.15 39.32
N MET A 681 17.69 17.92 39.98
CA MET A 681 18.92 18.67 39.75
C MET A 681 19.53 18.33 38.39
N THR A 682 19.46 17.06 37.97
CA THR A 682 19.83 16.66 36.61
C THR A 682 19.00 17.40 35.55
N TYR A 683 17.68 17.49 35.73
CA TYR A 683 16.81 18.27 34.85
C TYR A 683 17.22 19.76 34.80
N LEU A 684 17.54 20.35 35.94
CA LEU A 684 17.95 21.75 36.03
C LEU A 684 19.29 22.03 35.34
N TYR A 685 20.31 21.20 35.57
CA TYR A 685 21.61 21.38 34.92
C TYR A 685 21.50 21.25 33.40
N ILE A 686 20.73 20.28 32.92
CA ILE A 686 20.49 20.09 31.49
C ILE A 686 19.73 21.28 30.89
N SER A 687 18.70 21.76 31.60
CA SER A 687 17.96 22.96 31.18
C SER A 687 18.85 24.20 31.14
N ALA A 688 19.75 24.39 32.12
CA ALA A 688 20.70 25.48 32.15
C ALA A 688 21.70 25.41 30.97
N ILE A 689 22.19 24.22 30.63
CA ILE A 689 23.04 24.01 29.45
C ILE A 689 22.29 24.41 28.18
N PHE A 690 21.02 24.02 28.03
CA PHE A 690 20.21 24.44 26.88
C PHE A 690 19.99 25.95 26.82
N VAL A 691 19.77 26.62 27.97
CA VAL A 691 19.68 28.08 28.05
C VAL A 691 20.96 28.74 27.53
N LEU A 692 22.13 28.26 27.97
CA LEU A 692 23.43 28.78 27.51
C LEU A 692 23.62 28.60 25.99
N ILE A 693 23.22 27.45 25.45
CA ILE A 693 23.30 27.19 24.00
C ILE A 693 22.36 28.14 23.24
N ILE A 694 21.12 28.36 23.70
CA ILE A 694 20.18 29.30 23.08
C ILE A 694 20.73 30.73 23.16
N MET A 695 21.31 31.14 24.29
CA MET A 695 21.92 32.46 24.44
C MET A 695 23.07 32.65 23.45
N ALA A 696 23.95 31.66 23.32
CA ALA A 696 25.03 31.68 22.34
C ALA A 696 24.45 31.83 20.91
N LEU A 697 23.45 31.03 20.54
CA LEU A 697 22.79 31.14 19.23
C LEU A 697 22.13 32.50 19.00
N GLY A 698 21.52 33.09 20.02
CA GLY A 698 20.93 34.43 19.97
C GLY A 698 21.98 35.53 19.75
N ILE A 699 23.14 35.41 20.39
CA ILE A 699 24.28 36.35 20.23
C ILE A 699 24.88 36.21 18.82
N PHE A 700 25.16 34.99 18.36
CA PHE A 700 25.65 34.71 17.00
C PHE A 700 24.61 35.04 15.90
N GLY A 701 23.33 35.11 16.28
CA GLY A 701 22.20 35.46 15.41
C GLY A 701 21.95 36.96 15.24
N LYS A 702 22.48 37.83 16.12
CA LYS A 702 22.27 39.29 16.01
C LYS A 702 22.82 39.84 14.69
N GLY A 703 21.98 40.58 13.96
CA GLY A 703 22.35 41.30 12.73
C GLY A 703 22.06 40.56 11.41
N LYS A 704 21.67 39.29 11.43
CA LYS A 704 21.28 38.57 10.21
C LYS A 704 19.74 38.52 10.15
N LYS A 705 19.14 39.18 9.16
CA LYS A 705 17.70 39.00 8.83
C LYS A 705 17.52 37.52 8.43
N TYR A 706 17.02 36.72 9.36
CA TYR A 706 16.57 35.36 9.10
C TYR A 706 15.07 35.43 8.86
N VAL A 707 14.66 34.88 7.71
CA VAL A 707 13.33 34.91 7.05
C VAL A 707 12.18 35.44 7.90
#